data_AF-A0A0G1EMV6-F1
#
_entry.id   AF-A0A0G1EMV6-F1
#
_cell.length_a   1.000
_cell.length_b   1.000
_cell.length_c   1.000
_cell.angle_alpha   90.00
_cell.angle_beta   90.00
_cell.angle_gamma   90.00
#
_symmetry.space_group_name_H-M   'P 1'
#
loop_
_entity.id
_entity.type
_entity.pdbx_description
1 polymer ?
#
loop_
_entity_poly.entity_id
_entity_poly.type
_entity_poly.pdbx_seq_one_letter_code
_entity_poly.pdbx_strand_id
1 'polypeptide(L)'
;MIKSPALSILVPSRQRADALKFSLASLGLSRNTTIEVLIWVDDDDLQLQKYRTYFDKNNQIKLCIRPRVGYLQFHEMMNFLTTQATGEWLMLWNDDAYMGMVNWYDTFIEYASLSRPVEEPVAYNIWGQGKAQHFFPIISKKYLEIVGHFAQNCICDSWVKHVAYYSHIQRHIFGIKPHHRKFGQDNHGGLGDLIDTTHQSVERLGAETGDRFLGQRAPHTIKSMNNDVSKVVSWIRNNHNRSLRVGFVGLGKLGLPVALAIESRGKNIVAYDINTHVSDAIRNKQIHYEEPGVENLLKKTTLELVNSVDEVVQKSNLIFCAVQTPHDARFEGDTPLKDAPIDFDYSYLNKAIKDVVKAANKLNEPTTLAVISTCLPSTYEREIKPLLSPKINYLYNPLFIAMGTVIPDFLNPEFVLIGTSGGDTTPLTNFYKMILGVDKAFITDITTAEGIKVFYNTFITTKTVLGNMYGEFAHKIGMNVDHIYEALSKGTNRLMSPMYLKSGVADGGGCLPAGEMVMTKMGMKPIETITIGEYVLTAKGRFRKVLKLWERHYEGNLIKVTVRGLPPARMTVEHPVLVRRDGRHRVPDGRRNTLHKILDALSEVKKVRADRLNLDSLIGFPIIKEKLNEIVSHPFVELAGWYLSEGSVELSKRRGRLRFDLHAREEDDGERIVALIGMCAYPKHNNRGNNVKVSHKVEGNKRSVRFGDKNLATYLVSNFGKGAKDKFIPDKILWGDLEQAKLLLKGLIRGDGHRGENGISYSTISRDLAWGVFILLHRLELNPTLREIPARGIHKPSFEVRVRNRRLASNLCKVVGWKSYAYGKNIQTYAVDTNGIWRHIQKLEKEPYKGKVYNLWVDKDNTFITKCGAVHNCHPRDNIALSFLANKVGMSFNYFDALMTARENHMAWLADLFIEQITINKLPGIIFGKSFKPESNIQTGSPAHLLANIVKYKGVTIDHFEFDYPRKLTVAVYMIATRHGHYATLRFPKGSIVIDPFRYITQQEGVNIFSIGAKK
;
A
#
# COMPACT_ATOMS: atom_id res chain seq x y z
N MET A 1 -25.42 32.51 17.34
CA MET A 1 -25.89 32.85 15.97
C MET A 1 -24.68 33.26 15.16
N ILE A 2 -24.54 32.81 13.92
CA ILE A 2 -23.53 33.34 13.00
C ILE A 2 -24.13 34.60 12.36
N LYS A 3 -23.37 35.70 12.27
CA LYS A 3 -23.81 36.88 11.49
C LYS A 3 -23.78 36.52 10.01
N SER A 4 -24.83 36.81 9.25
CA SER A 4 -24.83 36.66 7.80
C SER A 4 -23.75 37.57 7.19
N PRO A 5 -22.87 37.06 6.30
CA PRO A 5 -21.77 37.84 5.77
C PRO A 5 -22.23 39.09 5.01
N ALA A 6 -21.66 40.24 5.37
CA ALA A 6 -21.99 41.53 4.76
C ALA A 6 -21.32 41.68 3.38
N LEU A 7 -22.07 42.18 2.39
CA LEU A 7 -21.64 42.33 1.01
C LEU A 7 -21.67 43.79 0.57
N SER A 8 -20.53 44.31 0.15
CA SER A 8 -20.43 45.62 -0.48
C SER A 8 -20.43 45.49 -2.01
N ILE A 9 -21.33 46.21 -2.68
CA ILE A 9 -21.44 46.22 -4.13
C ILE A 9 -20.85 47.53 -4.64
N LEU A 10 -19.79 47.44 -5.43
CA LEU A 10 -18.96 48.54 -5.91
C LEU A 10 -19.40 48.90 -7.33
N VAL A 11 -19.97 50.11 -7.51
CA VAL A 11 -20.64 50.49 -8.76
C VAL A 11 -20.14 51.83 -9.28
N PRO A 12 -19.27 51.86 -10.29
CA PRO A 12 -18.98 53.08 -11.02
C PRO A 12 -20.13 53.40 -11.98
N SER A 13 -20.55 54.67 -12.05
CA SER A 13 -21.58 55.11 -13.00
C SER A 13 -21.37 56.56 -13.43
N ARG A 14 -21.63 56.83 -14.72
CA ARG A 14 -21.61 58.19 -15.27
C ARG A 14 -22.70 58.37 -16.32
N GLN A 15 -23.50 59.43 -16.23
CA GLN A 15 -24.61 59.79 -17.13
C GLN A 15 -25.65 58.67 -17.35
N ARG A 16 -25.81 57.77 -16.38
CA ARG A 16 -26.68 56.59 -16.43
C ARG A 16 -27.54 56.41 -15.18
N ALA A 17 -27.95 57.51 -14.52
CA ALA A 17 -28.67 57.47 -13.23
C ALA A 17 -29.95 56.61 -13.30
N ASP A 18 -30.68 56.67 -14.41
CA ASP A 18 -31.90 55.88 -14.65
C ASP A 18 -31.62 54.39 -14.89
N ALA A 19 -30.53 54.04 -15.58
CA ALA A 19 -30.11 52.64 -15.76
C ALA A 19 -29.60 52.06 -14.43
N LEU A 20 -28.79 52.80 -13.68
CA LEU A 20 -28.31 52.41 -12.36
C LEU A 20 -29.48 52.15 -11.40
N LYS A 21 -30.52 53.00 -11.42
CA LYS A 21 -31.74 52.82 -10.61
C LYS A 21 -32.42 51.47 -10.88
N PHE A 22 -32.46 51.03 -12.14
CA PHE A 22 -32.97 49.70 -12.52
C PHE A 22 -32.01 48.58 -12.10
N SER A 23 -30.70 48.75 -12.34
CA SER A 23 -29.64 47.81 -11.92
C SER A 23 -29.73 47.50 -10.42
N LEU A 24 -29.76 48.53 -9.57
CA LEU A 24 -29.83 48.37 -8.11
C LEU A 24 -31.18 47.83 -7.62
N ALA A 25 -32.28 48.13 -8.31
CA ALA A 25 -33.58 47.52 -7.99
C ALA A 25 -33.55 45.99 -8.20
N SER A 26 -32.85 45.49 -9.23
CA SER A 26 -32.72 44.06 -9.51
C SER A 26 -31.94 43.27 -8.44
N LEU A 27 -31.09 43.95 -7.65
CA LEU A 27 -30.32 43.35 -6.57
C LEU A 27 -31.16 43.03 -5.32
N GLY A 28 -32.38 43.56 -5.21
CA GLY A 28 -33.31 43.23 -4.13
C GLY A 28 -32.92 43.77 -2.75
N LEU A 29 -32.22 44.91 -2.70
CA LEU A 29 -31.62 45.49 -1.48
C LEU A 29 -32.56 45.51 -0.26
N SER A 30 -33.84 45.85 -0.47
CA SER A 30 -34.86 45.94 0.59
C SER A 30 -35.23 44.61 1.27
N ARG A 31 -34.81 43.47 0.72
CA ARG A 31 -34.91 42.15 1.37
C ARG A 31 -33.62 41.73 2.08
N ASN A 32 -32.50 42.38 1.75
CA ASN A 32 -31.15 41.95 2.07
C ASN A 32 -30.43 43.08 2.82
N THR A 33 -30.78 43.28 4.09
CA THR A 33 -30.27 44.39 4.94
C THR A 33 -28.76 44.32 5.24
N THR A 34 -28.10 43.22 4.87
CA THR A 34 -26.65 43.02 4.95
C THR A 34 -25.89 43.36 3.66
N ILE A 35 -26.58 43.92 2.64
CA ILE A 35 -25.95 44.51 1.46
C ILE A 35 -25.77 46.02 1.65
N GLU A 36 -24.58 46.53 1.37
CA GLU A 36 -24.33 47.95 1.08
C GLU A 36 -23.94 48.16 -0.39
N VAL A 37 -24.18 49.35 -0.93
CA VAL A 37 -23.80 49.74 -2.30
C VAL A 37 -23.00 51.03 -2.25
N LEU A 38 -21.83 51.03 -2.90
CA LEU A 38 -20.91 52.16 -2.99
C LEU A 38 -20.87 52.62 -4.44
N ILE A 39 -21.48 53.77 -4.71
CA ILE A 39 -21.60 54.31 -6.07
C ILE A 39 -20.53 55.38 -6.25
N TRP A 40 -19.61 55.24 -7.22
CA TRP A 40 -18.81 56.39 -7.68
C TRP A 40 -19.61 57.14 -8.75
N VAL A 41 -19.67 58.46 -8.61
CA VAL A 41 -20.17 59.39 -9.62
C VAL A 41 -19.16 60.54 -9.72
N ASP A 42 -18.81 60.93 -10.94
CA ASP A 42 -17.91 62.07 -11.15
C ASP A 42 -18.60 63.39 -10.77
N ASP A 43 -17.86 64.35 -10.22
CA ASP A 43 -18.39 65.67 -9.82
C ASP A 43 -18.78 66.56 -11.02
N ASP A 44 -18.26 66.29 -12.21
CA ASP A 44 -18.66 66.90 -13.49
C ASP A 44 -19.81 66.15 -14.22
N ASP A 45 -20.54 65.25 -13.55
CA ASP A 45 -21.66 64.52 -14.17
C ASP A 45 -22.92 65.40 -14.34
N LEU A 46 -23.36 65.56 -15.59
CA LEU A 46 -24.60 66.25 -15.96
C LEU A 46 -25.87 65.69 -15.29
N GLN A 47 -25.84 64.44 -14.81
CA GLN A 47 -26.92 63.77 -14.09
C GLN A 47 -26.68 63.71 -12.56
N LEU A 48 -25.66 64.37 -12.00
CA LEU A 48 -25.33 64.30 -10.57
C LEU A 48 -26.55 64.56 -9.66
N GLN A 49 -27.41 65.51 -10.02
CA GLN A 49 -28.63 65.81 -9.27
C GLN A 49 -29.69 64.69 -9.35
N LYS A 50 -29.74 63.90 -10.44
CA LYS A 50 -30.56 62.66 -10.49
C LYS A 50 -30.01 61.59 -9.54
N TYR A 51 -28.70 61.34 -9.57
CA TYR A 51 -28.06 60.38 -8.66
C TYR A 51 -28.38 60.71 -7.20
N ARG A 52 -28.18 61.97 -6.78
CA ARG A 52 -28.59 62.47 -5.47
C ARG A 52 -30.07 62.20 -5.17
N THR A 53 -30.95 62.62 -6.06
CA THR A 53 -32.41 62.46 -5.90
C THR A 53 -32.85 61.00 -5.76
N TYR A 54 -32.14 60.05 -6.40
CA TYR A 54 -32.46 58.63 -6.35
C TYR A 54 -31.81 57.88 -5.18
N PHE A 55 -30.65 58.32 -4.68
CA PHE A 55 -29.82 57.50 -3.79
C PHE A 55 -29.43 58.16 -2.46
N ASP A 56 -29.38 59.50 -2.32
CA ASP A 56 -29.00 60.19 -1.06
C ASP A 56 -29.93 59.84 0.14
N LYS A 57 -31.11 59.28 -0.12
CA LYS A 57 -32.12 58.90 0.88
C LYS A 57 -32.13 57.41 1.26
N ASN A 58 -31.22 56.59 0.74
CA ASN A 58 -31.19 55.15 1.02
C ASN A 58 -29.99 54.79 1.90
N ASN A 59 -30.25 54.40 3.15
CA ASN A 59 -29.22 54.07 4.14
C ASN A 59 -28.30 52.89 3.75
N GLN A 60 -28.67 52.07 2.75
CA GLN A 60 -27.81 51.01 2.21
C GLN A 60 -26.91 51.51 1.06
N ILE A 61 -27.05 52.75 0.60
CA ILE A 61 -26.35 53.28 -0.57
C ILE A 61 -25.51 54.51 -0.19
N LYS A 62 -24.22 54.46 -0.49
CA LYS A 62 -23.26 55.55 -0.24
C LYS A 62 -22.75 56.11 -1.58
N LEU A 63 -23.18 57.32 -1.92
CA LEU A 63 -22.67 58.08 -3.05
C LEU A 63 -21.28 58.65 -2.73
N CYS A 64 -20.31 58.30 -3.56
CA CYS A 64 -18.93 58.75 -3.52
C CYS A 64 -18.69 59.71 -4.69
N ILE A 65 -18.92 61.00 -4.46
CA ILE A 65 -18.78 62.05 -5.48
C ILE A 65 -17.33 62.56 -5.49
N ARG A 66 -16.66 62.53 -6.65
CA ARG A 66 -15.22 62.72 -6.79
C ARG A 66 -14.79 63.34 -8.13
N PRO A 67 -13.60 63.95 -8.21
CA PRO A 67 -13.02 64.37 -9.49
C PRO A 67 -12.85 63.23 -10.48
N ARG A 68 -13.17 63.50 -11.74
CA ARG A 68 -13.10 62.55 -12.86
C ARG A 68 -11.67 62.07 -13.14
N VAL A 69 -11.42 60.77 -13.00
CA VAL A 69 -10.13 60.11 -13.30
C VAL A 69 -10.04 59.53 -14.72
N GLY A 70 -11.18 59.21 -15.35
CA GLY A 70 -11.21 58.65 -16.71
C GLY A 70 -10.86 57.16 -16.81
N TYR A 71 -11.01 56.59 -18.01
CA TYR A 71 -11.10 55.13 -18.17
C TYR A 71 -9.80 54.37 -17.88
N LEU A 72 -8.62 54.93 -18.21
CA LEU A 72 -7.34 54.26 -17.91
C LEU A 72 -7.10 54.15 -16.38
N GLN A 73 -7.60 55.13 -15.62
CA GLN A 73 -7.56 55.18 -14.15
C GLN A 73 -8.82 54.58 -13.48
N PHE A 74 -9.66 53.85 -14.22
CA PHE A 74 -10.85 53.16 -13.69
C PHE A 74 -10.54 52.26 -12.48
N HIS A 75 -9.31 51.74 -12.41
CA HIS A 75 -8.80 50.97 -11.29
C HIS A 75 -8.57 51.79 -10.01
N GLU A 76 -8.17 53.06 -10.11
CA GLU A 76 -8.02 53.96 -8.96
C GLU A 76 -9.38 54.21 -8.29
N MET A 77 -10.42 54.42 -9.11
CA MET A 77 -11.82 54.51 -8.66
C MET A 77 -12.28 53.23 -7.95
N MET A 78 -12.05 52.05 -8.53
CA MET A 78 -12.39 50.77 -7.89
C MET A 78 -11.63 50.56 -6.57
N ASN A 79 -10.32 50.89 -6.56
CA ASN A 79 -9.50 50.81 -5.35
C ASN A 79 -10.02 51.78 -4.27
N PHE A 80 -10.36 53.03 -4.61
CA PHE A 80 -10.99 53.96 -3.67
C PHE A 80 -12.30 53.40 -3.11
N LEU A 81 -13.20 52.88 -3.96
CA LEU A 81 -14.46 52.28 -3.50
C LEU A 81 -14.23 51.14 -2.50
N THR A 82 -13.17 50.33 -2.66
CA THR A 82 -12.83 49.32 -1.64
C THR A 82 -12.37 49.90 -0.31
N THR A 83 -11.67 51.04 -0.28
CA THR A 83 -11.32 51.72 1.00
C THR A 83 -12.55 52.21 1.76
N GLN A 84 -13.65 52.43 1.05
CA GLN A 84 -14.90 52.94 1.60
C GLN A 84 -15.88 51.84 2.06
N ALA A 85 -15.51 50.56 1.88
CA ALA A 85 -16.36 49.40 2.06
C ALA A 85 -16.26 48.76 3.46
N THR A 86 -17.41 48.63 4.12
CA THR A 86 -17.52 48.02 5.45
C THR A 86 -17.61 46.50 5.38
N GLY A 87 -18.22 45.97 4.32
CA GLY A 87 -18.50 44.53 4.13
C GLY A 87 -17.30 43.60 4.14
N GLU A 88 -17.58 42.32 4.36
CA GLU A 88 -16.60 41.22 4.36
C GLU A 88 -16.35 40.68 2.95
N TRP A 89 -17.32 40.87 2.05
CA TRP A 89 -17.23 40.53 0.63
C TRP A 89 -17.45 41.78 -0.23
N LEU A 90 -16.82 41.82 -1.40
CA LEU A 90 -16.77 42.99 -2.28
C LEU A 90 -17.05 42.55 -3.72
N MET A 91 -18.12 43.08 -4.31
CA MET A 91 -18.62 42.69 -5.64
C MET A 91 -18.52 43.86 -6.62
N LEU A 92 -17.76 43.70 -7.71
CA LEU A 92 -17.80 44.66 -8.83
C LEU A 92 -19.12 44.46 -9.58
N TRP A 93 -19.80 45.57 -9.90
CA TRP A 93 -21.08 45.55 -10.60
C TRP A 93 -21.22 46.77 -11.52
N ASN A 94 -22.09 46.66 -12.54
CA ASN A 94 -22.28 47.68 -13.56
C ASN A 94 -23.67 48.33 -13.45
N ASP A 95 -23.74 49.60 -13.84
CA ASP A 95 -25.02 50.33 -13.98
C ASP A 95 -25.89 49.83 -15.15
N ASP A 96 -25.31 49.10 -16.11
CA ASP A 96 -26.00 48.38 -17.20
C ASP A 96 -26.34 46.91 -16.91
N ALA A 97 -25.95 46.38 -15.75
CA ALA A 97 -26.23 44.99 -15.35
C ALA A 97 -27.55 44.85 -14.56
N TYR A 98 -28.17 43.68 -14.63
CA TYR A 98 -29.30 43.29 -13.77
C TYR A 98 -29.21 41.82 -13.38
N MET A 99 -29.82 41.47 -12.25
CA MET A 99 -29.88 40.08 -11.76
C MET A 99 -31.17 39.39 -12.19
N GLY A 100 -31.05 38.22 -12.82
CA GLY A 100 -32.18 37.48 -13.39
C GLY A 100 -32.97 36.61 -12.39
N MET A 101 -32.60 36.61 -11.10
CA MET A 101 -33.25 35.80 -10.04
C MET A 101 -33.27 36.54 -8.71
N VAL A 102 -34.43 36.53 -8.04
CA VAL A 102 -34.69 37.36 -6.83
C VAL A 102 -33.97 36.84 -5.58
N ASN A 103 -33.72 35.54 -5.50
CA ASN A 103 -33.05 34.86 -4.38
C ASN A 103 -31.54 34.64 -4.62
N TRP A 104 -30.93 35.44 -5.50
CA TRP A 104 -29.50 35.32 -5.82
C TRP A 104 -28.60 35.47 -4.58
N TYR A 105 -29.02 36.31 -3.62
CA TYR A 105 -28.25 36.60 -2.42
C TYR A 105 -28.23 35.40 -1.48
N ASP A 106 -29.33 34.62 -1.37
CA ASP A 106 -29.34 33.37 -0.61
C ASP A 106 -28.33 32.36 -1.17
N THR A 107 -28.27 32.23 -2.50
CA THR A 107 -27.25 31.41 -3.19
C THR A 107 -25.85 31.94 -2.92
N PHE A 108 -25.63 33.26 -2.99
CA PHE A 108 -24.35 33.87 -2.65
C PHE A 108 -23.95 33.56 -1.20
N ILE A 109 -24.87 33.69 -0.24
CA ILE A 109 -24.62 33.42 1.18
C ILE A 109 -24.30 31.93 1.41
N GLU A 110 -24.93 30.98 0.70
CA GLU A 110 -24.51 29.57 0.78
C GLU A 110 -23.05 29.41 0.34
N TYR A 111 -22.68 29.93 -0.84
CA TYR A 111 -21.30 29.81 -1.35
C TYR A 111 -20.28 30.57 -0.47
N ALA A 112 -20.63 31.77 -0.02
CA ALA A 112 -19.83 32.60 0.87
C ALA A 112 -19.64 31.95 2.25
N SER A 113 -20.58 31.13 2.73
CA SER A 113 -20.43 30.39 3.99
C SER A 113 -19.42 29.25 3.92
N LEU A 114 -19.01 28.83 2.72
CA LEU A 114 -18.01 27.77 2.50
C LEU A 114 -16.57 28.28 2.63
N SER A 115 -16.39 29.59 2.81
CA SER A 115 -15.10 30.28 2.97
C SER A 115 -15.22 31.33 4.07
N ARG A 116 -14.10 31.65 4.75
CA ARG A 116 -14.10 32.67 5.80
C ARG A 116 -13.45 33.94 5.27
N PRO A 117 -14.20 35.00 4.92
CA PRO A 117 -13.67 36.18 4.19
C PRO A 117 -12.58 36.98 4.91
N VAL A 118 -12.37 36.73 6.20
CA VAL A 118 -11.35 37.34 7.06
C VAL A 118 -10.13 36.40 7.26
N GLU A 119 -10.30 35.08 7.03
CA GLU A 119 -9.25 34.06 7.21
C GLU A 119 -8.65 33.57 5.86
N GLU A 120 -9.47 33.39 4.81
CA GLU A 120 -9.07 32.86 3.49
C GLU A 120 -9.23 33.94 2.38
N PRO A 121 -8.19 34.23 1.58
CA PRO A 121 -8.34 35.03 0.37
C PRO A 121 -9.08 34.21 -0.71
N VAL A 122 -10.22 34.72 -1.18
CA VAL A 122 -11.11 34.05 -2.13
C VAL A 122 -11.65 35.05 -3.15
N ALA A 123 -11.81 34.60 -4.40
CA ALA A 123 -12.48 35.34 -5.46
C ALA A 123 -13.48 34.45 -6.21
N TYR A 124 -14.78 34.73 -6.08
CA TYR A 124 -15.84 34.04 -6.79
C TYR A 124 -16.04 34.58 -8.21
N ASN A 125 -16.27 33.66 -9.14
CA ASN A 125 -16.72 33.86 -10.50
C ASN A 125 -18.22 33.52 -10.61
N ILE A 126 -19.08 34.49 -10.93
CA ILE A 126 -20.51 34.22 -11.14
C ILE A 126 -20.73 33.61 -12.54
N TRP A 127 -20.97 32.30 -12.62
CA TRP A 127 -20.94 31.58 -13.90
C TRP A 127 -22.33 31.44 -14.54
N GLY A 128 -22.77 32.49 -15.24
CA GLY A 128 -24.14 32.60 -15.76
C GLY A 128 -24.48 31.83 -17.04
N GLN A 129 -23.58 31.78 -18.04
CA GLN A 129 -23.91 31.30 -19.42
C GLN A 129 -22.80 30.52 -20.17
N GLY A 130 -21.80 29.97 -19.49
CA GLY A 130 -20.83 29.04 -20.13
C GLY A 130 -19.87 29.63 -21.18
N LYS A 131 -19.94 30.93 -21.48
CA LYS A 131 -18.94 31.68 -22.27
C LYS A 131 -18.19 32.67 -21.37
N ALA A 132 -16.89 32.80 -21.58
CA ALA A 132 -15.97 33.47 -20.65
C ALA A 132 -15.96 35.02 -20.70
N GLN A 133 -17.04 35.64 -21.20
CA GLN A 133 -17.07 37.05 -21.64
C GLN A 133 -17.66 38.05 -20.63
N HIS A 134 -18.30 37.59 -19.56
CA HIS A 134 -18.81 38.45 -18.48
C HIS A 134 -18.37 37.88 -17.15
N PHE A 135 -17.51 38.61 -16.44
CA PHE A 135 -16.97 38.22 -15.14
C PHE A 135 -17.37 39.27 -14.11
N PHE A 136 -18.25 38.89 -13.18
CA PHE A 136 -18.59 39.69 -12.01
C PHE A 136 -17.85 39.11 -10.81
N PRO A 137 -16.67 39.62 -10.43
CA PRO A 137 -15.94 39.12 -9.28
C PRO A 137 -16.67 39.47 -7.98
N ILE A 138 -16.71 38.51 -7.06
CA ILE A 138 -16.91 38.79 -5.63
C ILE A 138 -15.66 38.35 -4.87
N ILE A 139 -14.92 39.28 -4.29
CA ILE A 139 -13.70 39.01 -3.53
C ILE A 139 -13.93 39.10 -2.02
N SER A 140 -13.24 38.27 -1.24
CA SER A 140 -13.13 38.38 0.21
C SER A 140 -12.34 39.62 0.62
N LYS A 141 -12.59 40.20 1.81
CA LYS A 141 -11.74 41.26 2.38
C LYS A 141 -10.28 40.82 2.51
N LYS A 142 -10.03 39.53 2.83
CA LYS A 142 -8.68 38.95 2.92
C LYS A 142 -7.88 38.95 1.61
N TYR A 143 -8.55 39.00 0.45
CA TYR A 143 -7.88 39.23 -0.85
C TYR A 143 -7.18 40.60 -0.84
N LEU A 144 -7.88 41.67 -0.42
CA LEU A 144 -7.31 43.01 -0.41
C LEU A 144 -6.19 43.17 0.61
N GLU A 145 -6.28 42.53 1.77
CA GLU A 145 -5.20 42.55 2.77
C GLU A 145 -3.88 41.98 2.24
N ILE A 146 -3.93 41.04 1.28
CA ILE A 146 -2.77 40.35 0.72
C ILE A 146 -2.32 40.99 -0.60
N VAL A 147 -3.26 41.43 -1.43
CA VAL A 147 -3.00 42.01 -2.76
C VAL A 147 -2.77 43.53 -2.69
N GLY A 148 -3.23 44.20 -1.63
CA GLY A 148 -3.09 45.64 -1.41
C GLY A 148 -4.09 46.53 -2.16
N HIS A 149 -4.78 46.00 -3.18
CA HIS A 149 -5.70 46.73 -4.06
C HIS A 149 -6.70 45.78 -4.74
N PHE A 150 -7.78 46.33 -5.31
CA PHE A 150 -8.69 45.58 -6.17
C PHE A 150 -8.01 45.21 -7.49
N ALA A 151 -7.44 46.21 -8.19
CA ALA A 151 -6.73 46.02 -9.46
C ALA A 151 -5.62 47.06 -9.72
N GLN A 152 -4.69 46.71 -10.62
CA GLN A 152 -3.61 47.59 -11.11
C GLN A 152 -3.84 48.13 -12.53
N ASN A 153 -4.93 47.76 -13.21
CA ASN A 153 -5.27 48.29 -14.52
C ASN A 153 -6.79 48.39 -14.74
N CYS A 154 -7.20 49.20 -15.71
CA CYS A 154 -8.59 49.53 -16.01
C CYS A 154 -9.51 48.32 -16.28
N ILE A 155 -8.97 47.17 -16.70
CA ILE A 155 -9.73 45.94 -16.93
C ILE A 155 -9.85 45.15 -15.61
N CYS A 156 -10.45 45.80 -14.60
CA CYS A 156 -10.46 45.37 -13.21
C CYS A 156 -11.07 43.96 -13.00
N ASP A 157 -12.07 43.61 -13.80
CA ASP A 157 -12.69 42.29 -13.78
C ASP A 157 -11.67 41.21 -14.22
N SER A 158 -11.03 41.40 -15.38
CA SER A 158 -10.07 40.44 -15.93
C SER A 158 -8.76 40.41 -15.13
N TRP A 159 -8.39 41.52 -14.48
CA TRP A 159 -7.31 41.54 -13.50
C TRP A 159 -7.59 40.59 -12.33
N VAL A 160 -8.72 40.79 -11.62
CA VAL A 160 -9.11 39.93 -10.49
C VAL A 160 -9.26 38.47 -10.93
N LYS A 161 -9.82 38.21 -12.12
CA LYS A 161 -9.92 36.88 -12.74
C LYS A 161 -8.55 36.21 -12.90
N HIS A 162 -7.56 36.93 -13.43
CA HIS A 162 -6.21 36.38 -13.66
C HIS A 162 -5.44 36.18 -12.35
N VAL A 163 -5.45 37.15 -11.43
CA VAL A 163 -4.86 36.99 -10.09
C VAL A 163 -5.48 35.78 -9.38
N ALA A 164 -6.81 35.68 -9.36
CA ALA A 164 -7.50 34.57 -8.71
C ALA A 164 -7.18 33.19 -9.32
N TYR A 165 -7.07 33.12 -10.65
CA TYR A 165 -6.75 31.88 -11.37
C TYR A 165 -5.31 31.42 -11.08
N TYR A 166 -4.32 32.30 -11.28
CA TYR A 166 -2.90 31.98 -11.09
C TYR A 166 -2.51 31.81 -9.61
N SER A 167 -3.22 32.44 -8.67
CA SER A 167 -3.04 32.22 -7.23
C SER A 167 -3.93 31.10 -6.65
N HIS A 168 -4.69 30.38 -7.48
CA HIS A 168 -5.57 29.25 -7.10
C HIS A 168 -6.66 29.56 -6.04
N ILE A 169 -6.95 30.85 -5.83
CA ILE A 169 -8.01 31.36 -4.94
C ILE A 169 -9.35 31.57 -5.66
N GLN A 170 -9.40 31.33 -6.98
CA GLN A 170 -10.64 31.33 -7.74
C GLN A 170 -11.59 30.22 -7.24
N ARG A 171 -12.86 30.57 -7.13
CA ARG A 171 -14.02 29.68 -6.94
C ARG A 171 -15.10 30.12 -7.94
N HIS A 172 -16.13 29.32 -8.21
CA HIS A 172 -17.28 29.76 -8.99
C HIS A 172 -18.57 29.61 -8.18
N ILE A 173 -19.49 30.56 -8.36
CA ILE A 173 -20.87 30.44 -7.89
C ILE A 173 -21.73 30.03 -9.08
N PHE A 174 -22.32 28.84 -8.97
CA PHE A 174 -23.29 28.32 -9.92
C PHE A 174 -24.71 28.71 -9.45
N GLY A 175 -25.63 28.95 -10.38
CA GLY A 175 -27.01 29.28 -10.03
C GLY A 175 -27.25 30.74 -9.63
N ILE A 176 -26.33 31.66 -9.96
CA ILE A 176 -26.59 33.10 -10.04
C ILE A 176 -26.46 33.52 -11.51
N LYS A 177 -27.36 34.39 -11.99
CA LYS A 177 -27.44 34.81 -13.40
C LYS A 177 -27.50 36.34 -13.50
N PRO A 178 -26.34 37.01 -13.64
CA PRO A 178 -26.26 38.40 -14.01
C PRO A 178 -26.38 38.54 -15.53
N HIS A 179 -26.99 39.63 -15.98
CA HIS A 179 -27.21 39.95 -17.38
C HIS A 179 -26.85 41.42 -17.61
N HIS A 180 -26.05 41.73 -18.64
CA HIS A 180 -25.96 43.11 -19.13
C HIS A 180 -27.16 43.41 -20.03
N ARG A 181 -27.66 44.64 -19.98
CA ARG A 181 -28.43 45.20 -21.10
C ARG A 181 -27.51 45.37 -22.30
N LYS A 182 -27.75 44.59 -23.34
CA LYS A 182 -27.24 44.91 -24.68
C LYS A 182 -28.03 46.08 -25.24
N PHE A 183 -27.45 47.28 -25.17
CA PHE A 183 -27.90 48.38 -26.02
C PHE A 183 -27.92 47.89 -27.48
N GLY A 184 -29.09 47.93 -28.12
CA GLY A 184 -29.29 47.41 -29.48
C GLY A 184 -29.90 46.00 -29.63
N GLN A 185 -30.38 45.33 -28.57
CA GLN A 185 -31.24 44.13 -28.73
C GLN A 185 -32.61 44.18 -28.02
N ASP A 186 -32.92 45.24 -27.27
CA ASP A 186 -34.25 45.47 -26.66
C ASP A 186 -35.25 46.04 -27.71
N ASN A 187 -35.61 45.24 -28.73
CA ASN A 187 -36.55 45.67 -29.77
C ASN A 187 -38.00 45.65 -29.27
N HIS A 188 -38.76 46.72 -29.59
CA HIS A 188 -40.18 46.94 -29.26
C HIS A 188 -40.50 47.25 -27.78
N GLY A 189 -40.13 48.45 -27.32
CA GLY A 189 -40.46 48.96 -25.98
C GLY A 189 -40.58 50.49 -25.81
N GLY A 190 -40.05 51.30 -26.73
CA GLY A 190 -40.40 52.73 -26.88
C GLY A 190 -39.82 53.72 -25.86
N LEU A 191 -38.53 54.06 -25.96
CA LEU A 191 -38.03 55.44 -25.79
C LEU A 191 -36.70 55.58 -26.56
N GLY A 192 -36.49 56.68 -27.30
CA GLY A 192 -35.59 56.71 -28.46
C GLY A 192 -34.21 57.36 -28.30
N ASP A 193 -33.29 56.86 -29.12
CA ASP A 193 -32.25 57.52 -29.93
C ASP A 193 -31.56 58.83 -29.49
N LEU A 194 -30.22 58.81 -29.54
CA LEU A 194 -29.36 60.00 -29.75
C LEU A 194 -27.98 59.64 -30.35
N ILE A 195 -28.00 59.24 -31.63
CA ILE A 195 -27.06 59.59 -32.73
C ILE A 195 -25.52 59.47 -32.49
N ASP A 196 -24.95 58.38 -33.05
CA ASP A 196 -23.80 58.32 -34.01
C ASP A 196 -22.33 58.72 -33.62
N THR A 197 -21.40 58.42 -34.55
CA THR A 197 -20.00 58.88 -34.73
C THR A 197 -18.82 57.99 -34.28
N THR A 198 -19.00 56.67 -34.12
CA THR A 198 -17.88 55.72 -33.89
C THR A 198 -17.60 54.70 -35.00
N HIS A 199 -18.20 54.82 -36.20
CA HIS A 199 -17.97 53.87 -37.29
C HIS A 199 -16.97 54.32 -38.38
N GLN A 200 -16.75 55.63 -38.56
CA GLN A 200 -15.73 56.16 -39.49
C GLN A 200 -14.39 56.49 -38.81
N SER A 201 -14.35 56.57 -37.48
CA SER A 201 -13.12 56.85 -36.72
C SER A 201 -12.18 55.65 -36.64
N VAL A 202 -12.71 54.41 -36.68
CA VAL A 202 -11.91 53.17 -36.57
C VAL A 202 -10.98 52.98 -37.78
N GLU A 203 -11.44 53.28 -39.00
CA GLU A 203 -10.62 53.16 -40.21
C GLU A 203 -9.53 54.25 -40.30
N ARG A 204 -9.76 55.44 -39.74
CA ARG A 204 -8.74 56.49 -39.62
C ARG A 204 -7.72 56.21 -38.52
N LEU A 205 -8.15 55.90 -37.30
CA LEU A 205 -7.25 55.61 -36.18
C LEU A 205 -6.39 54.36 -36.43
N GLY A 206 -6.89 53.37 -37.18
CA GLY A 206 -6.11 52.22 -37.61
C GLY A 206 -4.93 52.56 -38.53
N ALA A 207 -5.00 53.68 -39.26
CA ALA A 207 -3.88 54.19 -40.07
C ALA A 207 -2.84 54.97 -39.24
N GLU A 208 -3.24 55.52 -38.09
CA GLU A 208 -2.39 56.39 -37.26
C GLU A 208 -1.67 55.65 -36.12
N THR A 209 -2.20 54.50 -35.66
CA THR A 209 -1.75 53.83 -34.42
C THR A 209 -1.07 52.47 -34.59
N GLY A 210 -1.18 51.84 -35.77
CA GLY A 210 -0.35 50.71 -36.19
C GLY A 210 -0.59 49.32 -35.55
N ASP A 211 -1.40 49.21 -34.49
CA ASP A 211 -1.65 47.95 -33.78
C ASP A 211 -2.71 47.05 -34.48
N ARG A 212 -2.58 45.72 -34.37
CA ARG A 212 -3.33 44.73 -35.20
C ARG A 212 -3.60 43.38 -34.52
N PHE A 213 -4.75 43.18 -33.87
CA PHE A 213 -5.43 41.87 -33.71
C PHE A 213 -6.95 42.12 -33.49
N LEU A 214 -7.88 41.76 -34.39
CA LEU A 214 -8.43 40.42 -34.74
C LEU A 214 -9.17 39.71 -33.57
N GLY A 215 -10.39 39.14 -33.73
CA GLY A 215 -11.33 39.18 -34.86
C GLY A 215 -12.48 38.12 -34.77
N GLN A 216 -13.62 38.43 -35.43
CA GLN A 216 -14.69 37.54 -35.99
C GLN A 216 -15.31 36.36 -35.19
N ARG A 217 -16.66 36.20 -35.29
CA ARG A 217 -17.33 34.96 -35.80
C ARG A 217 -18.87 35.04 -35.89
N ALA A 218 -19.43 34.34 -36.88
CA ALA A 218 -20.84 33.97 -37.10
C ALA A 218 -20.88 32.70 -38.01
N PRO A 219 -22.03 32.07 -38.34
CA PRO A 219 -23.36 32.05 -37.72
C PRO A 219 -23.83 30.60 -37.37
N HIS A 220 -25.09 30.45 -36.91
CA HIS A 220 -25.82 29.16 -36.68
C HIS A 220 -25.30 28.28 -35.51
N THR A 221 -26.07 27.34 -34.94
CA THR A 221 -27.43 26.82 -35.25
C THR A 221 -28.36 26.89 -34.04
N ILE A 222 -29.68 26.85 -34.27
CA ILE A 222 -30.69 26.83 -33.19
C ILE A 222 -30.83 25.40 -32.62
N LYS A 223 -30.72 25.26 -31.30
CA LYS A 223 -31.43 24.25 -30.51
C LYS A 223 -32.10 24.93 -29.32
N SER A 224 -33.37 24.63 -29.08
CA SER A 224 -34.19 25.26 -28.05
C SER A 224 -33.78 24.81 -26.64
N MET A 225 -33.24 25.72 -25.83
CA MET A 225 -33.06 25.51 -24.38
C MET A 225 -34.39 25.70 -23.64
N ASN A 226 -35.41 24.92 -24.02
CA ASN A 226 -36.65 24.76 -23.28
C ASN A 226 -36.72 23.35 -22.70
N ASN A 227 -35.94 23.13 -21.63
CA ASN A 227 -36.24 22.18 -20.57
C ASN A 227 -35.37 22.49 -19.34
N ASP A 228 -35.78 21.97 -18.19
CA ASP A 228 -35.04 21.85 -16.92
C ASP A 228 -34.73 23.11 -16.09
N VAL A 229 -35.11 24.31 -16.54
CA VAL A 229 -35.28 25.45 -15.58
C VAL A 229 -36.35 25.10 -14.54
N SER A 230 -37.45 24.48 -14.96
CA SER A 230 -38.51 23.98 -14.08
C SER A 230 -38.02 22.86 -13.15
N LYS A 231 -37.15 21.95 -13.62
CA LYS A 231 -36.54 20.91 -12.76
C LYS A 231 -35.62 21.52 -11.70
N VAL A 232 -34.77 22.48 -12.07
CA VAL A 232 -33.88 23.16 -11.10
C VAL A 232 -34.69 23.98 -10.08
N VAL A 233 -35.73 24.70 -10.51
CA VAL A 233 -36.61 25.45 -9.59
C VAL A 233 -37.42 24.52 -8.68
N SER A 234 -37.88 23.37 -9.18
CA SER A 234 -38.52 22.33 -8.37
C SER A 234 -37.54 21.72 -7.35
N TRP A 235 -36.31 21.41 -7.79
CA TRP A 235 -35.25 20.89 -6.92
C TRP A 235 -34.84 21.90 -5.82
N ILE A 236 -34.73 23.19 -6.12
CA ILE A 236 -34.49 24.24 -5.11
C ILE A 236 -35.69 24.30 -4.14
N ARG A 237 -36.92 24.40 -4.65
CA ARG A 237 -38.13 24.53 -3.82
C ARG A 237 -38.33 23.35 -2.87
N ASN A 238 -38.04 22.13 -3.31
CA ASN A 238 -38.17 20.92 -2.50
C ASN A 238 -37.00 20.70 -1.52
N ASN A 239 -35.86 21.38 -1.70
CA ASN A 239 -34.69 21.25 -0.81
C ASN A 239 -34.50 22.42 0.17
N HIS A 240 -35.40 23.41 0.23
CA HIS A 240 -35.34 24.55 1.16
C HIS A 240 -35.24 24.20 2.66
N ASN A 241 -35.32 22.93 3.06
CA ASN A 241 -35.19 22.49 4.45
C ASN A 241 -34.15 21.37 4.68
N ARG A 242 -33.23 21.14 3.71
CA ARG A 242 -32.05 20.27 3.92
C ARG A 242 -30.81 20.84 3.23
N SER A 243 -29.88 21.36 4.04
CA SER A 243 -28.46 21.42 3.70
C SER A 243 -28.00 20.06 3.18
N LEU A 244 -27.27 20.01 2.07
CA LEU A 244 -26.77 18.75 1.50
C LEU A 244 -25.98 17.95 2.57
N ARG A 245 -26.51 16.79 2.97
CA ARG A 245 -25.89 15.91 3.95
C ARG A 245 -25.11 14.80 3.26
N VAL A 246 -23.85 14.67 3.63
CA VAL A 246 -22.90 13.73 3.04
C VAL A 246 -22.63 12.59 4.03
N GLY A 247 -22.94 11.38 3.60
CA GLY A 247 -22.76 10.16 4.36
C GLY A 247 -21.34 9.62 4.24
N PHE A 248 -20.77 9.09 5.32
CA PHE A 248 -19.50 8.35 5.30
C PHE A 248 -19.63 6.98 5.95
N VAL A 249 -19.20 5.95 5.22
CA VAL A 249 -19.01 4.59 5.74
C VAL A 249 -17.51 4.28 5.72
N GLY A 250 -16.90 4.30 6.91
CA GLY A 250 -15.46 4.27 7.12
C GLY A 250 -14.87 5.66 7.39
N LEU A 251 -14.22 5.81 8.54
CA LEU A 251 -13.53 7.02 9.01
C LEU A 251 -12.06 6.74 9.37
N GLY A 252 -11.48 5.70 8.77
CA GLY A 252 -10.05 5.44 8.83
C GLY A 252 -9.20 6.56 8.19
N LYS A 253 -7.89 6.30 8.04
CA LYS A 253 -6.88 7.28 7.59
C LYS A 253 -7.22 8.04 6.27
N LEU A 254 -8.08 7.47 5.42
CA LEU A 254 -8.58 8.11 4.21
C LEU A 254 -9.91 8.84 4.44
N GLY A 255 -10.87 8.18 5.10
CA GLY A 255 -12.25 8.65 5.24
C GLY A 255 -12.38 9.89 6.13
N LEU A 256 -11.72 9.91 7.29
CA LEU A 256 -11.85 11.05 8.22
C LEU A 256 -11.25 12.36 7.67
N PRO A 257 -10.03 12.40 7.11
CA PRO A 257 -9.49 13.64 6.55
C PRO A 257 -10.29 14.17 5.35
N VAL A 258 -10.84 13.29 4.51
CA VAL A 258 -11.73 13.67 3.39
C VAL A 258 -13.07 14.20 3.91
N ALA A 259 -13.69 13.54 4.89
CA ALA A 259 -14.91 14.02 5.55
C ALA A 259 -14.72 15.41 6.17
N LEU A 260 -13.61 15.65 6.86
CA LEU A 260 -13.25 16.96 7.42
C LEU A 260 -12.96 18.01 6.35
N ALA A 261 -12.34 17.64 5.23
CA ALA A 261 -12.15 18.54 4.09
C ALA A 261 -13.50 18.99 3.48
N ILE A 262 -14.46 18.08 3.36
CA ILE A 262 -15.82 18.36 2.88
C ILE A 262 -16.58 19.26 3.88
N GLU A 263 -16.46 18.99 5.18
CA GLU A 263 -17.04 19.84 6.23
C GLU A 263 -16.42 21.25 6.24
N SER A 264 -15.11 21.36 5.99
CA SER A 264 -14.42 22.66 5.88
C SER A 264 -14.96 23.52 4.73
N ARG A 265 -15.57 22.89 3.72
CA ARG A 265 -16.33 23.53 2.64
C ARG A 265 -17.85 23.55 2.90
N GLY A 266 -18.24 23.66 4.17
CA GLY A 266 -19.59 24.00 4.63
C GLY A 266 -20.68 22.96 4.35
N LYS A 267 -20.34 21.67 4.20
CA LYS A 267 -21.33 20.60 3.99
C LYS A 267 -21.43 19.68 5.21
N ASN A 268 -22.65 19.32 5.59
CA ASN A 268 -22.92 18.59 6.83
C ASN A 268 -22.60 17.10 6.66
N ILE A 269 -21.75 16.56 7.54
CA ILE A 269 -21.35 15.14 7.50
C ILE A 269 -22.16 14.30 8.48
N VAL A 270 -22.60 13.12 8.04
CA VAL A 270 -23.12 12.03 8.87
C VAL A 270 -22.25 10.80 8.65
N ALA A 271 -21.72 10.17 9.69
CA ALA A 271 -20.72 9.13 9.49
C ALA A 271 -20.74 7.98 10.49
N TYR A 272 -20.30 6.81 10.02
CA TYR A 272 -20.18 5.57 10.77
C TYR A 272 -18.84 4.88 10.47
N ASP A 273 -18.20 4.37 11.52
CA ASP A 273 -17.12 3.38 11.42
C ASP A 273 -17.44 2.19 12.33
N ILE A 274 -17.07 0.98 11.90
CA ILE A 274 -17.27 -0.26 12.64
C ILE A 274 -16.27 -0.43 13.80
N ASN A 275 -15.14 0.29 13.76
CA ASN A 275 -14.15 0.32 14.82
C ASN A 275 -14.47 1.46 15.80
N THR A 276 -14.94 1.10 17.01
CA THR A 276 -15.31 2.08 18.05
C THR A 276 -14.17 3.04 18.38
N HIS A 277 -12.91 2.58 18.36
CA HIS A 277 -11.74 3.42 18.63
C HIS A 277 -11.61 4.62 17.66
N VAL A 278 -12.13 4.52 16.44
CA VAL A 278 -12.17 5.64 15.48
C VAL A 278 -13.21 6.67 15.91
N SER A 279 -14.41 6.21 16.31
CA SER A 279 -15.45 7.07 16.87
C SER A 279 -15.02 7.72 18.18
N ASP A 280 -14.32 6.98 19.06
CA ASP A 280 -13.78 7.48 20.33
C ASP A 280 -12.71 8.55 20.09
N ALA A 281 -11.77 8.31 19.16
CA ALA A 281 -10.76 9.28 18.72
C ALA A 281 -11.40 10.59 18.22
N ILE A 282 -12.44 10.48 17.39
CA ILE A 282 -13.17 11.65 16.86
C ILE A 282 -13.93 12.39 17.96
N ARG A 283 -14.61 11.68 18.88
CA ARG A 283 -15.28 12.27 20.05
C ARG A 283 -14.30 13.00 20.96
N ASN A 284 -13.14 12.40 21.22
CA ASN A 284 -12.07 12.96 22.05
C ASN A 284 -11.22 14.02 21.31
N LYS A 285 -11.54 14.34 20.05
CA LYS A 285 -10.84 15.34 19.22
C LYS A 285 -9.33 15.06 19.03
N GLN A 286 -8.92 13.79 19.07
CA GLN A 286 -7.52 13.36 19.00
C GLN A 286 -7.36 12.12 18.12
N ILE A 287 -6.36 12.10 17.23
CA ILE A 287 -6.02 10.95 16.38
C ILE A 287 -4.63 10.40 16.70
N HIS A 288 -4.39 9.12 16.37
CA HIS A 288 -3.15 8.40 16.65
C HIS A 288 -2.18 8.35 15.44
N TYR A 289 -2.30 9.33 14.55
CA TYR A 289 -1.43 9.56 13.39
C TYR A 289 -1.43 11.06 13.08
N GLU A 290 -0.48 11.53 12.29
CA GLU A 290 -0.34 12.93 11.89
C GLU A 290 -0.69 13.07 10.41
N GLU A 291 -1.56 14.03 10.08
CA GLU A 291 -1.98 14.34 8.71
C GLU A 291 -2.25 15.86 8.63
N PRO A 292 -1.37 16.65 7.99
CA PRO A 292 -1.36 18.12 8.11
C PRO A 292 -2.72 18.80 7.94
N GLY A 293 -3.20 19.40 9.04
CA GLY A 293 -4.45 20.16 9.11
C GLY A 293 -5.63 19.40 9.71
N VAL A 294 -5.57 18.07 9.81
CA VAL A 294 -6.65 17.24 10.35
C VAL A 294 -6.95 17.59 11.80
N GLU A 295 -5.94 17.81 12.64
CA GLU A 295 -6.12 18.13 14.06
C GLU A 295 -6.84 19.47 14.26
N ASN A 296 -6.65 20.42 13.35
CA ASN A 296 -7.28 21.74 13.40
C ASN A 296 -8.72 21.72 12.90
N LEU A 297 -9.03 20.92 11.87
CA LEU A 297 -10.41 20.68 11.43
C LEU A 297 -11.17 19.82 12.45
N LEU A 298 -10.55 18.77 12.98
CA LEU A 298 -11.15 17.86 13.97
C LEU A 298 -11.58 18.63 15.23
N LYS A 299 -10.73 19.48 15.80
CA LYS A 299 -11.10 20.37 16.93
C LYS A 299 -12.38 21.19 16.64
N LYS A 300 -12.56 21.63 15.39
CA LYS A 300 -13.72 22.40 14.92
C LYS A 300 -14.91 21.54 14.46
N THR A 301 -14.77 20.22 14.28
CA THR A 301 -15.79 19.40 13.60
C THR A 301 -17.12 19.30 14.35
N THR A 302 -18.19 19.35 13.58
CA THR A 302 -19.61 19.17 13.95
C THR A 302 -20.21 17.86 13.38
N LEU A 303 -19.40 17.05 12.71
CA LEU A 303 -19.73 15.76 12.10
C LEU A 303 -20.58 14.86 13.02
N GLU A 304 -21.72 14.39 12.49
CA GLU A 304 -22.68 13.55 13.22
C GLU A 304 -22.24 12.08 13.18
N LEU A 305 -21.61 11.61 14.25
CA LEU A 305 -21.30 10.19 14.44
C LEU A 305 -22.58 9.41 14.81
N VAL A 306 -22.97 8.48 13.93
CA VAL A 306 -24.14 7.62 14.11
C VAL A 306 -23.74 6.18 14.41
N ASN A 307 -24.69 5.33 14.85
CA ASN A 307 -24.38 4.00 15.38
C ASN A 307 -24.54 2.87 14.35
N SER A 308 -24.97 3.18 13.13
CA SER A 308 -25.20 2.19 12.07
C SER A 308 -25.13 2.77 10.66
N VAL A 309 -24.89 1.91 9.67
CA VAL A 309 -25.00 2.25 8.23
C VAL A 309 -26.44 2.64 7.87
N ASP A 310 -27.44 2.04 8.54
CA ASP A 310 -28.86 2.40 8.38
C ASP A 310 -29.12 3.89 8.67
N GLU A 311 -28.54 4.44 9.74
CA GLU A 311 -28.64 5.87 10.04
C GLU A 311 -27.93 6.74 9.00
N VAL A 312 -26.73 6.35 8.53
CA VAL A 312 -26.01 7.10 7.48
C VAL A 312 -26.86 7.19 6.22
N VAL A 313 -27.48 6.09 5.80
CA VAL A 313 -28.31 6.02 4.59
C VAL A 313 -29.61 6.82 4.75
N GLN A 314 -30.27 6.78 5.90
CA GLN A 314 -31.49 7.56 6.15
C GLN A 314 -31.25 9.08 6.21
N LYS A 315 -30.06 9.51 6.64
CA LYS A 315 -29.75 10.91 6.94
C LYS A 315 -28.97 11.64 5.83
N SER A 316 -28.59 10.98 4.74
CA SER A 316 -27.66 11.52 3.73
C SER A 316 -28.23 11.50 2.31
N ASN A 317 -27.76 12.45 1.47
CA ASN A 317 -28.13 12.54 0.05
C ASN A 317 -27.13 11.81 -0.87
N LEU A 318 -25.86 11.77 -0.47
CA LEU A 318 -24.74 11.16 -1.18
C LEU A 318 -23.88 10.44 -0.13
N ILE A 319 -23.43 9.21 -0.40
CA ILE A 319 -22.67 8.41 0.57
C ILE A 319 -21.32 8.03 0.00
N PHE A 320 -20.24 8.38 0.70
CA PHE A 320 -18.89 7.92 0.42
C PHE A 320 -18.57 6.63 1.18
N CYS A 321 -18.08 5.62 0.47
CA CYS A 321 -17.60 4.36 1.04
C CYS A 321 -16.05 4.33 1.00
N ALA A 322 -15.46 4.49 2.18
CA ALA A 322 -14.04 4.74 2.43
C ALA A 322 -13.38 3.60 3.24
N VAL A 323 -13.87 2.37 3.07
CA VAL A 323 -13.40 1.20 3.79
C VAL A 323 -12.11 0.63 3.19
N GLN A 324 -11.37 -0.13 3.99
CA GLN A 324 -10.13 -0.76 3.53
C GLN A 324 -10.39 -1.87 2.50
N THR A 325 -9.61 -1.89 1.43
CA THR A 325 -9.37 -3.04 0.54
C THR A 325 -7.96 -3.57 0.83
N PRO A 326 -7.73 -4.28 1.96
CA PRO A 326 -6.39 -4.62 2.38
C PRO A 326 -5.71 -5.58 1.39
N HIS A 327 -4.49 -5.22 1.01
CA HIS A 327 -3.58 -6.21 0.43
C HIS A 327 -3.11 -7.16 1.54
N ASP A 328 -2.90 -8.45 1.24
CA ASP A 328 -2.27 -9.36 2.20
C ASP A 328 -0.94 -8.79 2.70
N ALA A 329 -0.72 -8.81 4.03
CA ALA A 329 0.35 -8.10 4.73
C ALA A 329 1.80 -8.55 4.40
N ARG A 330 1.99 -9.52 3.51
CA ARG A 330 3.24 -9.68 2.73
C ARG A 330 3.57 -8.42 1.96
N PHE A 331 2.55 -7.85 1.34
CA PHE A 331 2.69 -6.96 0.22
C PHE A 331 2.76 -5.48 0.64
N GLU A 332 3.41 -5.21 1.76
CA GLU A 332 3.40 -3.91 2.44
C GLU A 332 4.43 -2.90 1.92
N GLY A 333 5.25 -3.28 0.94
CA GLY A 333 6.37 -2.47 0.45
C GLY A 333 7.58 -2.46 1.39
N ASP A 334 7.40 -2.73 2.68
CA ASP A 334 8.48 -2.79 3.67
C ASP A 334 9.41 -4.03 3.57
N THR A 335 9.20 -4.93 2.61
CA THR A 335 9.89 -6.23 2.45
C THR A 335 9.88 -6.75 0.97
N PRO A 336 10.66 -7.76 0.48
CA PRO A 336 11.02 -7.98 -0.95
C PRO A 336 10.21 -9.04 -1.75
N LEU A 337 9.99 -8.83 -3.07
CA LEU A 337 9.05 -9.62 -3.88
C LEU A 337 9.56 -11.02 -4.13
N LYS A 338 8.82 -12.02 -3.69
CA LYS A 338 8.99 -13.37 -4.23
C LYS A 338 7.69 -14.12 -4.06
N ASP A 339 6.66 -13.60 -4.72
CA ASP A 339 5.31 -14.15 -4.66
C ASP A 339 4.70 -14.30 -6.06
N ALA A 340 3.68 -15.16 -6.14
CA ALA A 340 2.69 -15.03 -7.20
C ALA A 340 1.83 -13.83 -6.74
N PRO A 341 1.79 -12.73 -7.50
CA PRO A 341 1.09 -11.55 -7.03
C PRO A 341 -0.41 -11.85 -6.90
N ILE A 342 -1.13 -11.16 -6.01
CA ILE A 342 -2.51 -11.49 -5.62
C ILE A 342 -3.36 -10.22 -5.64
N ASP A 343 -4.64 -10.37 -6.02
CA ASP A 343 -5.67 -9.33 -5.92
C ASP A 343 -5.90 -8.89 -4.45
N PHE A 344 -6.59 -7.76 -4.24
CA PHE A 344 -6.89 -7.24 -2.90
C PHE A 344 -7.99 -8.06 -2.20
N ASP A 345 -8.06 -7.99 -0.87
CA ASP A 345 -9.19 -8.52 -0.11
C ASP A 345 -10.36 -7.53 -0.11
N TYR A 346 -11.40 -7.84 -0.88
CA TYR A 346 -12.62 -7.04 -0.98
C TYR A 346 -13.66 -7.38 0.10
N SER A 347 -13.41 -8.28 1.05
CA SER A 347 -14.41 -8.74 2.03
C SER A 347 -15.04 -7.60 2.85
N TYR A 348 -14.23 -6.61 3.25
CA TYR A 348 -14.68 -5.41 3.96
C TYR A 348 -15.57 -4.51 3.08
N LEU A 349 -15.20 -4.33 1.81
CA LEU A 349 -15.96 -3.54 0.83
C LEU A 349 -17.29 -4.24 0.47
N ASN A 350 -17.23 -5.53 0.17
CA ASN A 350 -18.39 -6.37 -0.13
C ASN A 350 -19.37 -6.42 1.06
N LYS A 351 -18.88 -6.35 2.31
CA LYS A 351 -19.74 -6.18 3.49
C LYS A 351 -20.36 -4.78 3.55
N ALA A 352 -19.56 -3.72 3.48
CA ALA A 352 -20.04 -2.34 3.58
C ALA A 352 -21.12 -2.02 2.52
N ILE A 353 -20.94 -2.51 1.29
CA ILE A 353 -21.91 -2.35 0.20
C ILE A 353 -23.19 -3.14 0.48
N LYS A 354 -23.11 -4.38 1.00
CA LYS A 354 -24.31 -5.14 1.43
C LYS A 354 -25.09 -4.42 2.53
N ASP A 355 -24.39 -3.83 3.50
CA ASP A 355 -25.02 -3.08 4.60
C ASP A 355 -25.70 -1.80 4.08
N VAL A 356 -25.08 -1.07 3.13
CA VAL A 356 -25.70 0.09 2.45
C VAL A 356 -26.90 -0.33 1.59
N VAL A 357 -26.79 -1.39 0.78
CA VAL A 357 -27.89 -1.91 -0.06
C VAL A 357 -29.09 -2.32 0.81
N LYS A 358 -28.83 -3.02 1.92
CA LYS A 358 -29.86 -3.44 2.89
C LYS A 358 -30.60 -2.26 3.52
N ALA A 359 -29.91 -1.16 3.77
CA ALA A 359 -30.51 0.08 4.28
C ALA A 359 -31.29 0.83 3.19
N ALA A 360 -30.68 1.05 2.01
CA ALA A 360 -31.29 1.76 0.88
C ALA A 360 -32.55 1.06 0.35
N ASN A 361 -32.60 -0.27 0.41
CA ASN A 361 -33.80 -1.04 0.05
C ASN A 361 -35.05 -0.64 0.87
N LYS A 362 -34.88 -0.10 2.09
CA LYS A 362 -35.94 0.40 2.97
C LYS A 362 -36.43 1.82 2.63
N LEU A 363 -35.68 2.58 1.83
CA LEU A 363 -36.06 3.93 1.39
C LEU A 363 -36.94 3.87 0.14
N ASN A 364 -37.76 4.89 -0.09
CA ASN A 364 -38.52 5.02 -1.34
C ASN A 364 -37.63 5.51 -2.49
N GLU A 365 -36.74 6.47 -2.21
CA GLU A 365 -35.85 7.09 -3.19
C GLU A 365 -34.54 6.30 -3.42
N PRO A 366 -33.93 6.39 -4.62
CA PRO A 366 -32.60 5.84 -4.86
C PRO A 366 -31.49 6.51 -4.02
N THR A 367 -30.52 5.73 -3.56
CA THR A 367 -29.35 6.19 -2.83
C THR A 367 -28.13 6.25 -3.74
N THR A 368 -27.42 7.39 -3.80
CA THR A 368 -26.15 7.48 -4.54
C THR A 368 -24.97 7.08 -3.65
N LEU A 369 -24.20 6.09 -4.11
CA LEU A 369 -23.08 5.49 -3.40
C LEU A 369 -21.79 5.68 -4.20
N ALA A 370 -20.90 6.54 -3.69
CA ALA A 370 -19.58 6.80 -4.24
C ALA A 370 -18.51 5.95 -3.51
N VAL A 371 -17.96 4.93 -4.18
CA VAL A 371 -16.85 4.13 -3.61
C VAL A 371 -15.52 4.82 -3.90
N ILE A 372 -14.81 5.21 -2.85
CA ILE A 372 -13.46 5.83 -2.95
C ILE A 372 -12.33 4.84 -2.63
N SER A 373 -12.70 3.63 -2.22
CA SER A 373 -11.81 2.50 -1.92
C SER A 373 -11.10 2.06 -3.21
N THR A 374 -9.78 1.77 -3.18
CA THR A 374 -9.06 1.38 -4.41
C THR A 374 -9.35 -0.07 -4.78
N CYS A 375 -9.75 -0.29 -6.03
CA CYS A 375 -10.08 -1.61 -6.61
C CYS A 375 -9.27 -1.84 -7.91
N LEU A 376 -8.98 -3.10 -8.23
CA LEU A 376 -8.34 -3.48 -9.48
C LEU A 376 -9.34 -3.57 -10.66
N PRO A 377 -8.89 -3.49 -11.93
CA PRO A 377 -9.74 -3.72 -13.09
C PRO A 377 -10.61 -4.98 -13.01
N SER A 378 -11.88 -4.82 -13.34
CA SER A 378 -12.92 -5.85 -13.30
C SER A 378 -13.15 -6.41 -11.89
N THR A 379 -12.98 -5.57 -10.87
CA THR A 379 -13.48 -5.86 -9.50
C THR A 379 -14.97 -5.59 -9.45
N TYR A 380 -15.44 -4.47 -10.00
CA TYR A 380 -16.85 -4.12 -10.06
C TYR A 380 -17.74 -5.24 -10.61
N GLU A 381 -17.44 -5.72 -11.81
CA GLU A 381 -18.22 -6.78 -12.50
C GLU A 381 -18.26 -8.11 -11.72
N ARG A 382 -17.22 -8.39 -10.94
CA ARG A 382 -17.01 -9.68 -10.25
C ARG A 382 -17.52 -9.70 -8.82
N GLU A 383 -17.18 -8.66 -8.05
CA GLU A 383 -17.38 -8.59 -6.60
C GLU A 383 -18.59 -7.71 -6.22
N ILE A 384 -18.81 -6.62 -6.96
CA ILE A 384 -19.64 -5.50 -6.50
C ILE A 384 -21.03 -5.52 -7.15
N LYS A 385 -21.08 -5.62 -8.48
CA LYS A 385 -22.29 -5.65 -9.30
C LYS A 385 -23.30 -6.72 -8.86
N PRO A 386 -22.90 -7.94 -8.44
CA PRO A 386 -23.83 -8.93 -7.89
C PRO A 386 -24.45 -8.58 -6.53
N LEU A 387 -23.99 -7.50 -5.88
CA LEU A 387 -24.46 -7.07 -4.56
C LEU A 387 -25.44 -5.89 -4.62
N LEU A 388 -25.54 -5.22 -5.79
CA LEU A 388 -26.34 -4.01 -5.96
C LEU A 388 -27.83 -4.32 -6.13
N SER A 389 -28.66 -3.32 -5.84
CA SER A 389 -30.09 -3.33 -6.10
C SER A 389 -30.47 -2.15 -7.02
N PRO A 390 -31.65 -2.14 -7.67
CA PRO A 390 -32.12 -1.01 -8.46
C PRO A 390 -32.25 0.32 -7.68
N LYS A 391 -32.18 0.29 -6.34
CA LYS A 391 -32.18 1.51 -5.49
C LYS A 391 -30.78 2.07 -5.22
N ILE A 392 -29.69 1.45 -5.70
CA ILE A 392 -28.33 2.00 -5.59
C ILE A 392 -27.87 2.57 -6.93
N ASN A 393 -27.66 3.88 -6.95
CA ASN A 393 -26.88 4.56 -7.98
C ASN A 393 -25.40 4.45 -7.62
N TYR A 394 -24.72 3.42 -8.13
CA TYR A 394 -23.31 3.14 -7.85
C TYR A 394 -22.38 3.97 -8.73
N LEU A 395 -21.45 4.69 -8.11
CA LEU A 395 -20.38 5.43 -8.78
C LEU A 395 -19.03 5.04 -8.17
N TYR A 396 -18.06 4.71 -9.02
CA TYR A 396 -16.67 4.49 -8.57
C TYR A 396 -15.90 5.81 -8.66
N ASN A 397 -15.37 6.29 -7.54
CA ASN A 397 -14.76 7.62 -7.43
C ASN A 397 -13.42 7.56 -6.67
N PRO A 398 -12.41 6.87 -7.22
CA PRO A 398 -11.12 6.73 -6.57
C PRO A 398 -10.40 8.08 -6.50
N LEU A 399 -9.74 8.36 -5.38
CA LEU A 399 -9.10 9.64 -5.13
C LEU A 399 -7.61 9.62 -5.50
N PHE A 400 -7.12 10.70 -6.09
CA PHE A 400 -5.71 10.91 -6.50
C PHE A 400 -4.93 11.67 -5.42
N ILE A 401 -5.23 11.32 -4.16
CA ILE A 401 -4.73 12.00 -2.97
C ILE A 401 -3.62 11.19 -2.30
N ALA A 402 -2.78 11.89 -1.56
CA ALA A 402 -1.57 11.34 -0.99
C ALA A 402 -1.57 11.54 0.54
N MET A 403 -1.29 10.49 1.32
CA MET A 403 -1.06 10.63 2.78
C MET A 403 -0.01 11.71 3.06
N GLY A 404 -0.22 12.58 4.04
CA GLY A 404 0.57 13.79 4.30
C GLY A 404 0.09 15.05 3.55
N THR A 405 -0.78 14.90 2.55
CA THR A 405 -1.37 15.99 1.76
C THR A 405 -2.86 15.76 1.46
N VAL A 406 -3.56 14.93 2.24
CA VAL A 406 -4.92 14.46 1.91
C VAL A 406 -5.92 15.60 1.74
N ILE A 407 -5.93 16.57 2.66
CA ILE A 407 -6.84 17.73 2.61
C ILE A 407 -6.55 18.61 1.38
N PRO A 408 -5.32 19.14 1.16
CA PRO A 408 -5.06 19.98 0.00
C PRO A 408 -5.21 19.24 -1.35
N ASP A 409 -4.84 17.95 -1.43
CA ASP A 409 -5.02 17.16 -2.67
C ASP A 409 -6.51 16.95 -2.98
N PHE A 410 -7.34 16.68 -1.97
CA PHE A 410 -8.78 16.49 -2.15
C PHE A 410 -9.52 17.80 -2.51
N LEU A 411 -9.07 18.93 -1.96
CA LEU A 411 -9.67 20.25 -2.25
C LEU A 411 -9.14 20.91 -3.53
N ASN A 412 -8.02 20.42 -4.09
CA ASN A 412 -7.39 20.96 -5.30
C ASN A 412 -6.94 19.87 -6.30
N PRO A 413 -7.75 18.84 -6.60
CA PRO A 413 -7.31 17.70 -7.40
C PRO A 413 -7.00 18.11 -8.85
N GLU A 414 -6.12 17.39 -9.54
CA GLU A 414 -5.88 17.60 -10.99
C GLU A 414 -7.19 17.37 -11.78
N PHE A 415 -7.85 16.23 -11.51
CA PHE A 415 -9.14 15.83 -12.03
C PHE A 415 -9.88 14.94 -11.02
N VAL A 416 -11.19 14.79 -11.19
CA VAL A 416 -12.06 13.92 -10.38
C VAL A 416 -12.56 12.78 -11.26
N LEU A 417 -12.04 11.57 -11.07
CA LEU A 417 -12.46 10.39 -11.84
C LEU A 417 -13.80 9.85 -11.34
N ILE A 418 -14.74 9.62 -12.27
CA ILE A 418 -16.04 9.00 -11.99
C ILE A 418 -16.26 7.85 -12.98
N GLY A 419 -16.17 6.62 -12.48
CA GLY A 419 -16.60 5.42 -13.18
C GLY A 419 -18.10 5.21 -13.00
N THR A 420 -18.83 5.02 -14.10
CA THR A 420 -20.26 4.66 -14.10
C THR A 420 -20.56 3.51 -15.08
N SER A 421 -21.57 2.69 -14.80
CA SER A 421 -22.11 1.70 -15.75
C SER A 421 -23.50 2.12 -16.26
N GLY A 422 -23.67 3.42 -16.56
CA GLY A 422 -24.94 4.02 -16.99
C GLY A 422 -25.80 4.61 -15.86
N GLY A 423 -25.29 4.65 -14.62
CA GLY A 423 -25.90 5.37 -13.50
C GLY A 423 -25.68 6.88 -13.57
N ASP A 424 -26.56 7.65 -12.92
CA ASP A 424 -26.55 9.11 -12.95
C ASP A 424 -25.34 9.70 -12.20
N THR A 425 -24.51 10.44 -12.91
CA THR A 425 -23.32 11.12 -12.36
C THR A 425 -23.64 12.51 -11.80
N THR A 426 -24.83 13.04 -12.03
CA THR A 426 -25.26 14.40 -11.66
C THR A 426 -25.11 14.70 -10.16
N PRO A 427 -25.47 13.80 -9.20
CA PRO A 427 -25.34 14.10 -7.77
C PRO A 427 -23.88 14.30 -7.34
N LEU A 428 -22.98 13.46 -7.86
CA LEU A 428 -21.55 13.50 -7.50
C LEU A 428 -20.81 14.62 -8.24
N THR A 429 -21.10 14.86 -9.52
CA THR A 429 -20.49 15.96 -10.28
C THR A 429 -20.93 17.32 -9.75
N ASN A 430 -22.21 17.51 -9.39
CA ASN A 430 -22.67 18.74 -8.75
C ASN A 430 -22.08 18.93 -7.36
N PHE A 431 -21.96 17.86 -6.56
CA PHE A 431 -21.27 17.91 -5.27
C PHE A 431 -19.82 18.41 -5.42
N TYR A 432 -19.04 17.84 -6.35
CA TYR A 432 -17.67 18.31 -6.60
C TYR A 432 -17.63 19.76 -7.12
N LYS A 433 -18.57 20.18 -7.98
CA LYS A 433 -18.69 21.59 -8.42
C LYS A 433 -18.94 22.54 -7.25
N MET A 434 -19.77 22.16 -6.28
CA MET A 434 -20.06 22.97 -5.09
C MET A 434 -18.84 23.10 -4.16
N ILE A 435 -18.07 22.03 -3.92
CA ILE A 435 -16.93 22.09 -2.98
C ILE A 435 -15.62 22.59 -3.61
N LEU A 436 -15.39 22.32 -4.90
CA LEU A 436 -14.19 22.74 -5.63
C LEU A 436 -14.36 24.11 -6.32
N GLY A 437 -15.60 24.50 -6.62
CA GLY A 437 -15.91 25.70 -7.38
C GLY A 437 -15.61 25.60 -8.88
N VAL A 438 -15.26 24.43 -9.42
CA VAL A 438 -14.93 24.21 -10.83
C VAL A 438 -15.38 22.83 -11.29
N ASP A 439 -15.68 22.66 -12.58
CA ASP A 439 -15.85 21.33 -13.15
C ASP A 439 -14.47 20.69 -13.41
N LYS A 440 -14.24 19.55 -12.78
CA LYS A 440 -13.03 18.73 -12.91
C LYS A 440 -13.37 17.26 -13.18
N ALA A 441 -14.63 16.94 -13.50
CA ALA A 441 -15.08 15.57 -13.65
C ALA A 441 -14.54 14.93 -14.94
N PHE A 442 -13.83 13.82 -14.81
CA PHE A 442 -13.50 12.91 -15.90
C PHE A 442 -14.38 11.66 -15.75
N ILE A 443 -15.32 11.46 -16.67
CA ILE A 443 -16.32 10.38 -16.60
C ILE A 443 -15.96 9.28 -17.60
N THR A 444 -15.98 8.02 -17.13
CA THR A 444 -15.67 6.84 -17.95
C THR A 444 -16.38 5.60 -17.39
N ASP A 445 -16.15 4.41 -17.95
CA ASP A 445 -16.70 3.17 -17.39
C ASP A 445 -15.96 2.74 -16.11
N ILE A 446 -16.58 1.89 -15.31
CA ILE A 446 -16.00 1.51 -14.00
C ILE A 446 -14.71 0.69 -14.14
N THR A 447 -14.58 -0.20 -15.14
CA THR A 447 -13.37 -1.02 -15.31
C THR A 447 -12.19 -0.16 -15.78
N THR A 448 -12.44 0.79 -16.69
CA THR A 448 -11.44 1.79 -17.09
C THR A 448 -11.07 2.70 -15.92
N ALA A 449 -12.03 3.11 -15.09
CA ALA A 449 -11.75 3.92 -13.91
C ALA A 449 -10.94 3.18 -12.83
N GLU A 450 -11.20 1.89 -12.61
CA GLU A 450 -10.36 0.98 -11.81
C GLU A 450 -8.92 0.96 -12.36
N GLY A 451 -8.76 0.77 -13.68
CA GLY A 451 -7.47 0.77 -14.36
C GLY A 451 -6.69 2.07 -14.22
N ILE A 452 -7.33 3.22 -14.46
CA ILE A 452 -6.70 4.55 -14.38
C ILE A 452 -6.12 4.79 -12.97
N LYS A 453 -6.85 4.42 -11.91
CA LYS A 453 -6.34 4.64 -10.54
C LYS A 453 -5.05 3.87 -10.26
N VAL A 454 -5.00 2.57 -10.57
CA VAL A 454 -3.80 1.77 -10.30
C VAL A 454 -2.67 2.15 -11.25
N PHE A 455 -2.97 2.44 -12.52
CA PHE A 455 -1.99 2.92 -13.49
C PHE A 455 -1.35 4.26 -13.09
N TYR A 456 -2.10 5.20 -12.51
CA TYR A 456 -1.56 6.48 -12.02
C TYR A 456 -0.55 6.26 -10.88
N ASN A 457 -0.88 5.40 -9.90
CA ASN A 457 0.02 5.03 -8.81
C ASN A 457 1.30 4.31 -9.34
N THR A 458 1.15 3.43 -10.33
CA THR A 458 2.29 2.82 -11.03
C THR A 458 3.14 3.84 -11.78
N PHE A 459 2.53 4.80 -12.49
CA PHE A 459 3.27 5.79 -13.27
C PHE A 459 4.07 6.76 -12.38
N ILE A 460 3.57 7.07 -11.17
CA ILE A 460 4.36 7.72 -10.12
C ILE A 460 5.60 6.87 -9.76
N THR A 461 5.42 5.56 -9.54
CA THR A 461 6.55 4.64 -9.26
C THR A 461 7.54 4.61 -10.43
N THR A 462 7.06 4.52 -11.67
CA THR A 462 7.86 4.59 -12.91
C THR A 462 8.77 5.81 -12.92
N LYS A 463 8.21 7.01 -12.67
CA LYS A 463 8.97 8.25 -12.70
C LYS A 463 10.00 8.31 -11.57
N THR A 464 9.66 7.83 -10.37
CA THR A 464 10.59 7.82 -9.23
C THR A 464 11.75 6.85 -9.46
N VAL A 465 11.48 5.63 -9.95
CA VAL A 465 12.54 4.63 -10.23
C VAL A 465 13.41 5.07 -11.40
N LEU A 466 12.81 5.61 -12.47
CA LEU A 466 13.58 6.16 -13.61
C LEU A 466 14.45 7.34 -13.17
N GLY A 467 13.91 8.25 -12.35
CA GLY A 467 14.64 9.36 -11.74
C GLY A 467 15.83 8.90 -10.91
N ASN A 468 15.61 7.92 -10.02
CA ASN A 468 16.63 7.26 -9.21
C ASN A 468 17.75 6.66 -10.09
N MET A 469 17.40 5.84 -11.08
CA MET A 469 18.36 5.22 -12.00
C MET A 469 19.19 6.27 -12.77
N TYR A 470 18.56 7.35 -13.23
CA TYR A 470 19.29 8.44 -13.91
C TYR A 470 20.18 9.25 -12.95
N GLY A 471 19.82 9.39 -11.67
CA GLY A 471 20.66 10.02 -10.64
C GLY A 471 21.88 9.18 -10.28
N GLU A 472 21.72 7.86 -10.20
CA GLU A 472 22.83 6.91 -10.05
C GLU A 472 23.77 6.93 -11.26
N PHE A 473 23.22 6.89 -12.47
CA PHE A 473 23.99 7.00 -13.70
C PHE A 473 24.75 8.33 -13.76
N ALA A 474 24.07 9.46 -13.52
CA ALA A 474 24.66 10.79 -13.49
C ALA A 474 25.81 10.89 -12.47
N HIS A 475 25.64 10.37 -11.25
CA HIS A 475 26.71 10.36 -10.24
C HIS A 475 27.92 9.52 -10.67
N LYS A 476 27.69 8.38 -11.34
CA LYS A 476 28.76 7.46 -11.79
C LYS A 476 29.59 8.02 -12.95
N ILE A 477 29.02 8.87 -13.81
CA ILE A 477 29.74 9.48 -14.95
C ILE A 477 29.89 11.02 -14.89
N GLY A 478 29.61 11.64 -13.73
CA GLY A 478 29.89 13.06 -13.48
C GLY A 478 28.91 14.07 -14.09
N MET A 479 27.70 13.65 -14.47
CA MET A 479 26.65 14.56 -14.96
C MET A 479 25.93 15.26 -13.79
N ASN A 480 25.39 16.45 -14.04
CA ASN A 480 24.46 17.11 -13.10
C ASN A 480 23.01 16.64 -13.38
N VAL A 481 22.45 15.84 -12.46
CA VAL A 481 21.09 15.31 -12.59
C VAL A 481 20.01 16.39 -12.41
N ASP A 482 20.24 17.43 -11.60
CA ASP A 482 19.25 18.50 -11.46
C ASP A 482 19.17 19.37 -12.71
N HIS A 483 20.27 19.55 -13.46
CA HIS A 483 20.20 20.20 -14.79
C HIS A 483 19.39 19.34 -15.78
N ILE A 484 19.49 17.99 -15.71
CA ILE A 484 18.66 17.09 -16.51
C ILE A 484 17.18 17.26 -16.11
N TYR A 485 16.87 17.23 -14.81
CA TYR A 485 15.50 17.43 -14.33
C TYR A 485 14.95 18.82 -14.66
N GLU A 486 15.77 19.88 -14.59
CA GLU A 486 15.36 21.22 -14.97
C GLU A 486 15.04 21.30 -16.46
N ALA A 487 15.92 20.79 -17.33
CA ALA A 487 15.68 20.74 -18.78
C ALA A 487 14.41 19.95 -19.13
N LEU A 488 14.19 18.79 -18.50
CA LEU A 488 12.96 18.00 -18.67
C LEU A 488 11.72 18.73 -18.11
N SER A 489 11.85 19.50 -17.02
CA SER A 489 10.74 20.23 -16.42
C SER A 489 10.20 21.37 -17.29
N LYS A 490 11.05 21.95 -18.15
CA LYS A 490 10.64 22.93 -19.17
C LYS A 490 9.85 22.28 -20.33
N GLY A 491 9.89 20.95 -20.46
CA GLY A 491 9.35 20.18 -21.58
C GLY A 491 7.87 19.79 -21.48
N THR A 492 7.03 20.56 -20.77
CA THR A 492 5.65 20.18 -20.40
C THR A 492 4.77 19.72 -21.57
N ASN A 493 4.89 20.33 -22.75
CA ASN A 493 4.13 19.96 -23.96
C ASN A 493 4.43 18.54 -24.50
N ARG A 494 5.53 17.92 -24.10
CA ARG A 494 5.89 16.53 -24.45
C ARG A 494 6.00 15.61 -23.22
N LEU A 495 6.22 16.19 -22.04
CA LEU A 495 6.49 15.50 -20.78
C LEU A 495 5.46 15.97 -19.75
N MET A 496 4.32 15.27 -19.68
CA MET A 496 3.05 15.76 -19.10
C MET A 496 3.11 16.38 -17.69
N SER A 497 4.12 16.07 -16.87
CA SER A 497 4.32 16.70 -15.57
C SER A 497 5.77 16.52 -15.08
N PRO A 498 6.41 17.53 -14.46
CA PRO A 498 7.76 17.41 -13.87
C PRO A 498 7.78 16.66 -12.53
N MET A 499 6.63 16.44 -11.89
CA MET A 499 6.55 15.85 -10.54
C MET A 499 6.98 14.38 -10.52
N TYR A 500 7.47 13.91 -9.37
CA TYR A 500 7.90 12.51 -9.13
C TYR A 500 9.07 11.98 -9.98
N LEU A 501 9.78 12.83 -10.73
CA LEU A 501 10.93 12.43 -11.57
C LEU A 501 12.31 12.63 -10.90
N LYS A 502 12.36 13.19 -9.69
CA LYS A 502 13.62 13.45 -8.96
C LYS A 502 14.12 12.21 -8.21
N SER A 503 15.44 12.04 -8.16
CA SER A 503 16.14 11.01 -7.40
C SER A 503 15.98 11.14 -5.87
N GLY A 504 16.04 10.01 -5.18
CA GLY A 504 15.80 9.81 -3.75
C GLY A 504 15.93 8.33 -3.36
N VAL A 505 15.07 7.83 -2.47
CA VAL A 505 15.14 6.46 -1.89
C VAL A 505 13.91 5.56 -2.22
N ALA A 506 13.91 4.27 -1.83
CA ALA A 506 12.88 3.23 -2.10
C ALA A 506 12.74 2.15 -0.97
N ASP A 507 11.78 1.19 -0.98
CA ASP A 507 11.21 0.50 0.23
C ASP A 507 11.54 -1.01 0.52
N GLY A 508 11.38 -1.44 1.81
CA GLY A 508 12.14 -2.41 2.67
C GLY A 508 12.42 -3.92 2.37
N GLY A 509 13.03 -4.71 3.31
CA GLY A 509 13.54 -6.09 3.01
C GLY A 509 13.77 -7.21 4.09
N GLY A 510 13.48 -8.52 3.86
CA GLY A 510 13.52 -9.64 4.87
C GLY A 510 14.06 -11.05 4.45
N CYS A 511 14.83 -11.77 5.31
CA CYS A 511 15.69 -12.95 4.97
C CYS A 511 16.01 -13.99 6.11
N LEU A 512 16.81 -15.04 5.85
CA LEU A 512 17.27 -16.11 6.78
C LEU A 512 18.81 -16.27 6.81
N PRO A 513 19.48 -16.61 7.93
CA PRO A 513 20.95 -16.66 8.04
C PRO A 513 21.61 -17.87 7.36
N ALA A 514 22.92 -17.74 7.07
CA ALA A 514 23.79 -18.86 6.68
C ALA A 514 23.67 -20.05 7.65
N GLY A 515 23.72 -21.27 7.10
CA GLY A 515 23.55 -22.53 7.82
C GLY A 515 22.11 -22.80 8.28
N GLU A 516 21.14 -21.93 7.96
CA GLU A 516 19.73 -22.23 8.13
C GLU A 516 19.25 -23.17 7.01
N MET A 517 18.51 -24.22 7.37
CA MET A 517 18.26 -25.34 6.47
C MET A 517 16.88 -25.24 5.83
N VAL A 518 16.81 -25.46 4.52
CA VAL A 518 15.57 -25.50 3.73
C VAL A 518 15.40 -26.88 3.11
N MET A 519 14.17 -27.38 3.12
CA MET A 519 13.82 -28.69 2.58
C MET A 519 13.82 -28.68 1.05
N THR A 520 14.70 -29.47 0.45
CA THR A 520 14.79 -29.71 -1.01
C THR A 520 14.36 -31.13 -1.37
N LYS A 521 14.27 -31.46 -2.67
CA LYS A 521 14.11 -32.88 -3.10
C LYS A 521 15.30 -33.76 -2.67
N MET A 522 16.48 -33.21 -2.43
CA MET A 522 17.63 -33.95 -1.90
C MET A 522 17.68 -33.98 -0.36
N GLY A 523 16.58 -33.62 0.32
CA GLY A 523 16.55 -33.42 1.77
C GLY A 523 16.91 -31.99 2.19
N MET A 524 17.29 -31.80 3.45
CA MET A 524 17.64 -30.47 3.98
C MET A 524 18.99 -29.98 3.43
N LYS A 525 19.02 -28.79 2.81
CA LYS A 525 20.24 -28.08 2.42
C LYS A 525 20.38 -26.76 3.20
N PRO A 526 21.61 -26.28 3.51
CA PRO A 526 21.84 -24.90 3.91
C PRO A 526 21.36 -23.95 2.81
N ILE A 527 20.63 -22.89 3.17
CA ILE A 527 20.00 -21.98 2.21
C ILE A 527 20.99 -21.33 1.24
N GLU A 528 22.22 -21.08 1.67
CA GLU A 528 23.33 -20.54 0.87
C GLU A 528 23.86 -21.49 -0.21
N THR A 529 23.51 -22.79 -0.15
CA THR A 529 23.95 -23.82 -1.12
C THR A 529 22.89 -24.17 -2.16
N ILE A 530 21.72 -23.52 -2.12
CA ILE A 530 20.61 -23.80 -3.02
C ILE A 530 20.81 -23.02 -4.31
N THR A 531 20.75 -23.71 -5.45
CA THR A 531 20.94 -23.11 -6.79
C THR A 531 19.61 -22.78 -7.49
N ILE A 532 19.64 -21.82 -8.42
CA ILE A 532 18.46 -21.53 -9.25
C ILE A 532 18.13 -22.77 -10.09
N GLY A 533 16.87 -23.21 -9.99
CA GLY A 533 16.38 -24.41 -10.65
C GLY A 533 16.23 -25.64 -9.75
N GLU A 534 16.75 -25.63 -8.52
CA GLU A 534 16.45 -26.68 -7.53
C GLU A 534 14.99 -26.66 -7.07
N TYR A 535 14.54 -27.77 -6.48
CA TYR A 535 13.15 -27.93 -6.03
C TYR A 535 13.07 -27.94 -4.51
N VAL A 536 12.37 -26.96 -3.92
CA VAL A 536 12.11 -26.84 -2.48
C VAL A 536 10.68 -27.20 -2.11
N LEU A 537 10.47 -27.77 -0.92
CA LEU A 537 9.15 -28.13 -0.40
C LEU A 537 8.42 -26.87 0.05
N THR A 538 7.18 -26.71 -0.37
CA THR A 538 6.33 -25.54 -0.10
C THR A 538 5.37 -25.76 1.06
N ALA A 539 4.75 -24.70 1.57
CA ALA A 539 3.69 -24.77 2.59
C ALA A 539 2.45 -25.58 2.15
N LYS A 540 2.29 -25.85 0.84
CA LYS A 540 1.19 -26.64 0.28
C LYS A 540 1.52 -28.13 0.12
N GLY A 541 2.69 -28.57 0.59
CA GLY A 541 3.08 -29.99 0.59
C GLY A 541 3.57 -30.54 -0.76
N ARG A 542 3.93 -29.65 -1.69
CA ARG A 542 4.44 -29.98 -3.03
C ARG A 542 5.76 -29.27 -3.30
N PHE A 543 6.61 -29.84 -4.15
CA PHE A 543 7.89 -29.25 -4.52
C PHE A 543 7.75 -28.21 -5.63
N ARG A 544 8.56 -27.16 -5.56
CA ARG A 544 8.55 -26.05 -6.52
C ARG A 544 9.96 -25.56 -6.83
N LYS A 545 10.14 -25.17 -8.09
CA LYS A 545 11.42 -24.70 -8.64
C LYS A 545 11.80 -23.36 -8.03
N VAL A 546 13.04 -23.23 -7.55
CA VAL A 546 13.63 -21.97 -7.13
C VAL A 546 13.91 -21.14 -8.38
N LEU A 547 13.30 -19.96 -8.47
CA LEU A 547 13.37 -19.08 -9.65
C LEU A 547 14.45 -18.00 -9.51
N LYS A 548 14.72 -17.56 -8.28
CA LYS A 548 15.65 -16.47 -7.95
C LYS A 548 16.22 -16.73 -6.56
N LEU A 549 17.50 -16.45 -6.38
CA LEU A 549 18.18 -16.44 -5.09
C LEU A 549 18.47 -14.98 -4.74
N TRP A 550 18.22 -14.59 -3.49
CA TRP A 550 18.71 -13.31 -2.96
C TRP A 550 19.57 -13.54 -1.74
N GLU A 551 20.70 -12.85 -1.70
CA GLU A 551 21.52 -12.70 -0.52
C GLU A 551 21.74 -11.22 -0.20
N ARG A 552 21.99 -10.96 1.08
CA ARG A 552 22.49 -9.70 1.63
C ARG A 552 23.23 -10.04 2.91
N HIS A 553 23.96 -9.10 3.50
CA HIS A 553 24.42 -9.31 4.87
C HIS A 553 23.26 -9.13 5.87
N TYR A 554 23.49 -9.46 7.14
CA TYR A 554 22.66 -9.08 8.28
C TYR A 554 23.54 -8.84 9.50
N GLU A 555 23.32 -7.70 10.15
CA GLU A 555 23.74 -7.49 11.53
C GLU A 555 22.55 -7.05 12.39
N GLY A 556 22.36 -7.72 13.52
CA GLY A 556 21.20 -7.55 14.38
C GLY A 556 20.77 -8.84 15.06
N ASN A 557 19.61 -8.82 15.68
CA ASN A 557 19.06 -9.98 16.39
C ASN A 557 18.29 -10.90 15.44
N LEU A 558 18.80 -12.11 15.22
CA LEU A 558 17.97 -13.19 14.70
C LEU A 558 16.91 -13.56 15.74
N ILE A 559 15.70 -13.83 15.28
CA ILE A 559 14.72 -14.57 16.07
C ILE A 559 14.96 -16.05 15.83
N LYS A 560 15.22 -16.79 16.90
CA LYS A 560 15.32 -18.24 16.92
C LYS A 560 14.01 -18.83 17.42
N VAL A 561 13.33 -19.55 16.55
CA VAL A 561 12.00 -20.11 16.77
C VAL A 561 12.12 -21.60 17.08
N THR A 562 11.83 -21.97 18.32
CA THR A 562 11.83 -23.38 18.77
C THR A 562 10.41 -23.91 18.76
N VAL A 563 10.11 -24.87 17.89
CA VAL A 563 8.77 -25.48 17.74
C VAL A 563 8.72 -26.86 18.39
N ARG A 564 7.57 -27.25 18.95
CA ARG A 564 7.42 -28.49 19.74
C ARG A 564 7.81 -29.74 18.94
N GLY A 565 8.97 -30.31 19.28
CA GLY A 565 9.47 -31.55 18.69
C GLY A 565 10.02 -31.40 17.26
N LEU A 566 10.45 -30.20 16.88
CA LEU A 566 11.26 -29.91 15.70
C LEU A 566 12.54 -29.16 16.12
N PRO A 567 13.65 -29.25 15.37
CA PRO A 567 14.84 -28.41 15.61
C PRO A 567 14.53 -26.92 15.41
N PRO A 568 15.24 -26.00 16.11
CA PRO A 568 15.01 -24.57 15.97
C PRO A 568 15.50 -24.04 14.63
N ALA A 569 14.73 -23.12 14.05
CA ALA A 569 15.15 -22.30 12.91
C ALA A 569 15.49 -20.88 13.38
N ARG A 570 16.42 -20.22 12.71
CA ARG A 570 16.78 -18.80 12.94
C ARG A 570 16.36 -17.97 11.74
N MET A 571 15.96 -16.73 11.95
CA MET A 571 15.47 -15.82 10.90
C MET A 571 15.63 -14.36 11.33
N THR A 572 15.63 -13.41 10.39
CA THR A 572 15.68 -11.98 10.75
C THR A 572 14.35 -11.51 11.38
N VAL A 573 14.37 -10.42 12.15
CA VAL A 573 13.19 -9.93 12.91
C VAL A 573 11.94 -9.73 12.05
N GLU A 574 12.14 -9.24 10.83
CA GLU A 574 11.12 -8.92 9.84
C GLU A 574 10.70 -10.13 8.98
N HIS A 575 11.31 -11.31 9.15
CA HIS A 575 11.02 -12.47 8.31
C HIS A 575 9.61 -13.03 8.57
N PRO A 576 8.75 -13.18 7.55
CA PRO A 576 7.38 -13.66 7.74
C PRO A 576 7.29 -15.19 7.87
N VAL A 577 6.64 -15.65 8.94
CA VAL A 577 6.39 -17.07 9.25
C VAL A 577 4.90 -17.39 9.08
N LEU A 578 4.59 -18.59 8.57
CA LEU A 578 3.22 -19.07 8.47
C LEU A 578 2.75 -19.72 9.78
N VAL A 579 1.76 -19.11 10.40
CA VAL A 579 1.21 -19.52 11.70
C VAL A 579 -0.31 -19.65 11.68
N ARG A 580 -0.84 -20.46 12.59
CA ARG A 580 -2.22 -20.35 13.08
C ARG A 580 -2.20 -19.91 14.53
N ARG A 581 -3.29 -19.31 15.02
CA ARG A 581 -3.54 -19.20 16.46
C ARG A 581 -4.30 -20.44 16.93
N ASP A 582 -3.98 -20.91 18.12
CA ASP A 582 -4.85 -21.82 18.85
C ASP A 582 -6.09 -21.05 19.34
N GLY A 583 -7.29 -21.40 18.86
CA GLY A 583 -8.54 -20.73 19.24
C GLY A 583 -8.99 -20.98 20.68
N ARG A 584 -8.22 -21.75 21.46
CA ARG A 584 -8.49 -21.98 22.88
C ARG A 584 -8.09 -20.76 23.72
N HIS A 585 -9.09 -19.98 24.15
CA HIS A 585 -8.97 -19.30 25.44
C HIS A 585 -8.59 -20.34 26.51
N ARG A 586 -7.70 -19.95 27.43
CA ARG A 586 -7.50 -20.73 28.67
C ARG A 586 -8.78 -20.67 29.50
N VAL A 587 -9.59 -21.72 29.42
CA VAL A 587 -10.59 -22.00 30.46
C VAL A 587 -9.82 -22.17 31.78
N PRO A 588 -10.13 -21.42 32.86
CA PRO A 588 -9.34 -21.47 34.09
C PRO A 588 -9.31 -22.86 34.76
N ASP A 589 -10.37 -23.64 34.60
CA ASP A 589 -10.58 -24.92 35.28
C ASP A 589 -10.12 -26.14 34.47
N GLY A 590 -8.83 -26.49 34.61
CA GLY A 590 -8.25 -27.86 34.64
C GLY A 590 -8.46 -28.89 33.51
N ARG A 591 -9.59 -28.89 32.80
CA ARG A 591 -10.09 -30.04 32.02
C ARG A 591 -9.66 -29.98 30.54
N ARG A 592 -8.78 -30.90 30.12
CA ARG A 592 -8.31 -31.02 28.72
C ARG A 592 -9.35 -31.75 27.85
N ASN A 593 -9.93 -31.03 26.88
CA ASN A 593 -10.91 -31.57 25.93
C ASN A 593 -10.33 -32.52 24.87
N THR A 594 -11.20 -33.38 24.33
CA THR A 594 -10.90 -34.48 23.39
C THR A 594 -10.71 -34.05 21.93
N LEU A 595 -10.15 -34.95 21.10
CA LEU A 595 -9.66 -34.71 19.73
C LEU A 595 -10.50 -33.78 18.84
N HIS A 596 -11.81 -33.99 18.72
CA HIS A 596 -12.62 -33.31 17.71
C HIS A 596 -12.62 -31.77 17.87
N LYS A 597 -12.61 -31.24 19.11
CA LYS A 597 -12.62 -29.79 19.38
C LYS A 597 -11.30 -29.06 19.02
N ILE A 598 -10.33 -29.75 18.42
CA ILE A 598 -9.04 -29.17 17.99
C ILE A 598 -9.10 -28.70 16.53
N LEU A 599 -9.94 -29.30 15.68
CA LEU A 599 -10.01 -28.95 14.25
C LEU A 599 -10.80 -27.65 14.01
N ASP A 600 -12.02 -27.58 14.56
CA ASP A 600 -12.96 -26.46 14.34
C ASP A 600 -12.52 -25.13 14.97
N ALA A 601 -11.49 -25.17 15.83
CA ALA A 601 -10.96 -24.02 16.58
C ALA A 601 -9.60 -23.50 16.05
N LEU A 602 -9.12 -23.99 14.91
CA LEU A 602 -7.90 -23.47 14.27
C LEU A 602 -8.22 -22.21 13.48
N SER A 603 -7.46 -21.13 13.70
CA SER A 603 -7.54 -19.97 12.80
C SER A 603 -7.06 -20.34 11.40
N GLU A 604 -7.43 -19.53 10.41
CA GLU A 604 -6.76 -19.51 9.11
C GLU A 604 -5.24 -19.33 9.25
N VAL A 605 -4.50 -19.75 8.22
CA VAL A 605 -3.03 -19.59 8.17
C VAL A 605 -2.71 -18.12 7.88
N LYS A 606 -2.13 -17.43 8.86
CA LYS A 606 -1.71 -16.03 8.76
C LYS A 606 -0.19 -15.94 8.69
N LYS A 607 0.29 -14.82 8.16
CA LYS A 607 1.72 -14.51 8.04
C LYS A 607 2.07 -13.50 9.13
N VAL A 608 3.06 -13.83 9.94
CA VAL A 608 3.46 -13.02 11.09
C VAL A 608 4.97 -12.88 11.06
N ARG A 609 5.46 -11.63 11.11
CA ARG A 609 6.90 -11.34 11.25
C ARG A 609 7.47 -12.07 12.47
N ALA A 610 8.70 -12.54 12.39
CA ALA A 610 9.33 -13.31 13.46
C ALA A 610 9.35 -12.55 14.81
N ASP A 611 9.49 -11.22 14.78
CA ASP A 611 9.44 -10.34 15.95
C ASP A 611 8.04 -10.17 16.59
N ARG A 612 6.97 -10.59 15.90
CA ARG A 612 5.57 -10.55 16.35
C ARG A 612 5.00 -11.93 16.67
N LEU A 613 5.82 -12.98 16.66
CA LEU A 613 5.44 -14.32 17.10
C LEU A 613 5.18 -14.36 18.61
N ASN A 614 4.30 -15.26 19.04
CA ASN A 614 4.01 -15.53 20.45
C ASN A 614 3.87 -17.04 20.70
N LEU A 615 3.82 -17.47 21.97
CA LEU A 615 3.79 -18.89 22.34
C LEU A 615 2.45 -19.58 22.01
N ASP A 616 1.38 -18.80 21.82
CA ASP A 616 0.05 -19.28 21.39
C ASP A 616 -0.02 -19.52 19.87
N SER A 617 1.05 -19.16 19.13
CA SER A 617 1.18 -19.44 17.71
C SER A 617 1.57 -20.89 17.43
N LEU A 618 0.91 -21.48 16.43
CA LEU A 618 1.13 -22.81 15.88
C LEU A 618 1.84 -22.69 14.53
N ILE A 619 3.04 -23.24 14.39
CA ILE A 619 3.74 -23.33 13.09
C ILE A 619 3.44 -24.69 12.44
N GLY A 620 3.22 -24.67 11.13
CA GLY A 620 2.86 -25.85 10.33
C GLY A 620 4.06 -26.49 9.62
N PHE A 621 4.10 -27.82 9.64
CA PHE A 621 4.90 -28.64 8.70
C PHE A 621 3.92 -29.39 7.77
N PRO A 622 3.99 -29.24 6.45
CA PRO A 622 2.94 -29.68 5.54
C PRO A 622 2.86 -31.21 5.41
N ILE A 623 1.68 -31.74 5.08
CA ILE A 623 1.54 -33.12 4.59
C ILE A 623 2.13 -33.16 3.18
N ILE A 624 3.08 -34.05 2.92
CA ILE A 624 3.78 -34.14 1.62
C ILE A 624 2.92 -34.95 0.65
N LYS A 625 2.47 -34.32 -0.44
CA LYS A 625 1.47 -34.83 -1.39
C LYS A 625 2.08 -35.40 -2.68
N GLU A 626 3.39 -35.27 -2.85
CA GLU A 626 4.12 -35.68 -4.05
C GLU A 626 4.68 -37.11 -3.93
N LYS A 627 4.72 -37.84 -5.04
CA LYS A 627 5.31 -39.18 -5.18
C LYS A 627 6.23 -39.20 -6.39
N LEU A 628 7.37 -39.89 -6.29
CA LEU A 628 8.16 -40.30 -7.44
C LEU A 628 7.93 -41.80 -7.66
N ASN A 629 7.39 -42.16 -8.82
CA ASN A 629 7.08 -43.56 -9.16
C ASN A 629 8.32 -44.27 -9.75
N GLU A 630 9.43 -44.31 -9.01
CA GLU A 630 10.57 -45.16 -9.35
C GLU A 630 10.49 -46.50 -8.61
N ILE A 631 10.54 -47.60 -9.38
CA ILE A 631 10.43 -48.96 -8.84
C ILE A 631 11.83 -49.46 -8.49
N VAL A 632 12.23 -49.26 -7.23
CA VAL A 632 13.42 -49.91 -6.65
C VAL A 632 12.99 -51.23 -6.03
N SER A 633 13.75 -52.30 -6.26
CA SER A 633 13.44 -53.65 -5.78
C SER A 633 13.21 -53.70 -4.26
N HIS A 634 12.04 -54.18 -3.82
CA HIS A 634 11.63 -54.20 -2.41
C HIS A 634 12.64 -54.92 -1.48
N PRO A 635 13.18 -56.11 -1.82
CA PRO A 635 14.29 -56.72 -1.08
C PRO A 635 15.53 -55.83 -0.97
N PHE A 636 15.89 -55.09 -2.03
CA PHE A 636 17.02 -54.18 -2.00
C PHE A 636 16.75 -52.97 -1.08
N VAL A 637 15.53 -52.45 -1.04
CA VAL A 637 15.16 -51.36 -0.12
C VAL A 637 15.18 -51.82 1.34
N GLU A 638 14.71 -53.03 1.66
CA GLU A 638 14.85 -53.59 3.02
C GLU A 638 16.34 -53.79 3.40
N LEU A 639 17.16 -54.33 2.47
CA LEU A 639 18.60 -54.49 2.66
C LEU A 639 19.33 -53.16 2.83
N ALA A 640 18.94 -52.11 2.10
CA ALA A 640 19.48 -50.78 2.26
C ALA A 640 19.16 -50.18 3.63
N GLY A 641 18.00 -50.52 4.21
CA GLY A 641 17.66 -50.16 5.59
C GLY A 641 18.64 -50.76 6.60
N TRP A 642 18.93 -52.06 6.46
CA TRP A 642 19.98 -52.74 7.23
C TRP A 642 21.39 -52.20 6.96
N TYR A 643 21.68 -51.76 5.72
CA TYR A 643 22.98 -51.15 5.41
C TYR A 643 23.13 -49.81 6.14
N LEU A 644 22.05 -49.01 6.19
CA LEU A 644 22.06 -47.71 6.84
C LEU A 644 22.19 -47.80 8.37
N SER A 645 21.66 -48.86 9.00
CA SER A 645 21.97 -49.19 10.39
C SER A 645 23.30 -49.94 10.51
N GLU A 646 23.24 -51.26 10.68
CA GLU A 646 24.37 -52.13 11.09
C GLU A 646 25.40 -52.42 9.98
N GLY A 647 25.14 -51.95 8.75
CA GLY A 647 26.02 -52.13 7.61
C GLY A 647 27.32 -51.32 7.65
N SER A 648 28.42 -52.00 7.35
CA SER A 648 29.76 -51.44 7.16
C SER A 648 30.45 -52.05 5.93
N VAL A 649 31.32 -51.28 5.28
CA VAL A 649 31.94 -51.66 3.99
C VAL A 649 33.46 -51.45 3.97
N GLU A 650 34.18 -52.55 3.74
CA GLU A 650 35.60 -52.60 3.41
C GLU A 650 35.74 -52.57 1.88
N LEU A 651 36.42 -51.57 1.31
CA LEU A 651 36.64 -51.45 -0.14
C LEU A 651 38.13 -51.29 -0.45
N SER A 652 38.58 -51.96 -1.50
CA SER A 652 39.95 -51.93 -2.03
C SER A 652 39.91 -51.98 -3.57
N LYS A 653 41.04 -51.70 -4.24
CA LYS A 653 41.12 -51.75 -5.71
C LYS A 653 40.61 -53.09 -6.29
N ARG A 654 40.92 -54.22 -5.65
CA ARG A 654 40.61 -55.59 -6.14
C ARG A 654 39.43 -56.30 -5.45
N ARG A 655 39.00 -55.91 -4.26
CA ARG A 655 37.93 -56.58 -3.48
C ARG A 655 37.06 -55.59 -2.71
N GLY A 656 35.76 -55.89 -2.58
CA GLY A 656 34.87 -55.26 -1.60
C GLY A 656 34.27 -56.32 -0.68
N ARG A 657 34.04 -55.97 0.59
CA ARG A 657 33.37 -56.80 1.59
C ARG A 657 32.35 -55.95 2.35
N LEU A 658 31.12 -56.43 2.38
CA LEU A 658 30.02 -55.92 3.18
C LEU A 658 29.95 -56.72 4.49
N ARG A 659 29.75 -56.04 5.62
CA ARG A 659 29.64 -56.64 6.96
C ARG A 659 28.48 -56.00 7.71
N PHE A 660 27.62 -56.85 8.27
CA PHE A 660 26.62 -56.47 9.27
C PHE A 660 27.04 -57.09 10.61
N ASP A 661 26.91 -56.33 11.69
CA ASP A 661 27.45 -56.69 13.01
C ASP A 661 26.32 -56.60 14.06
N LEU A 662 25.57 -57.69 14.21
CA LEU A 662 24.38 -57.81 15.08
C LEU A 662 24.72 -58.32 16.49
N HIS A 663 23.75 -58.28 17.40
CA HIS A 663 23.82 -58.97 18.69
C HIS A 663 23.62 -60.49 18.50
N ALA A 664 24.23 -61.31 19.37
CA ALA A 664 24.22 -62.77 19.22
C ALA A 664 22.80 -63.40 19.17
N ARG A 665 21.83 -62.76 19.84
CA ARG A 665 20.42 -63.18 19.93
C ARG A 665 19.57 -62.80 18.70
N GLU A 666 20.11 -62.08 17.73
CA GLU A 666 19.40 -61.61 16.53
C GLU A 666 19.62 -62.58 15.37
N GLU A 667 19.20 -63.83 15.58
CA GLU A 667 19.31 -64.95 14.62
C GLU A 667 18.49 -64.67 13.35
N ASP A 668 17.18 -64.52 13.51
CA ASP A 668 16.18 -64.26 12.45
C ASP A 668 16.57 -63.07 11.56
N ASP A 669 17.18 -62.03 12.13
CA ASP A 669 17.60 -60.83 11.42
C ASP A 669 18.90 -61.04 10.64
N GLY A 670 19.84 -61.80 11.19
CA GLY A 670 21.01 -62.27 10.45
C GLY A 670 20.62 -63.14 9.25
N GLU A 671 19.67 -64.06 9.43
CA GLU A 671 19.13 -64.87 8.35
C GLU A 671 18.35 -64.03 7.33
N ARG A 672 17.54 -63.06 7.79
CA ARG A 672 16.82 -62.14 6.91
C ARG A 672 17.78 -61.35 6.02
N ILE A 673 18.91 -60.87 6.54
CA ILE A 673 19.94 -60.18 5.76
C ILE A 673 20.55 -61.12 4.69
N VAL A 674 20.85 -62.37 5.02
CA VAL A 674 21.33 -63.38 4.04
C VAL A 674 20.29 -63.60 2.93
N ALA A 675 19.04 -63.83 3.30
CA ALA A 675 17.95 -64.05 2.36
C ALA A 675 17.71 -62.84 1.44
N LEU A 676 17.72 -61.62 2.00
CA LEU A 676 17.60 -60.38 1.24
C LEU A 676 18.73 -60.23 0.21
N ILE A 677 19.98 -60.57 0.58
CA ILE A 677 21.12 -60.52 -0.35
C ILE A 677 20.97 -61.56 -1.48
N GLY A 678 20.45 -62.75 -1.19
CA GLY A 678 20.08 -63.74 -2.22
C GLY A 678 18.98 -63.24 -3.17
N MET A 679 18.02 -62.46 -2.66
CA MET A 679 16.92 -61.86 -3.43
C MET A 679 17.31 -60.58 -4.19
N CYS A 680 18.49 -60.00 -3.94
CA CYS A 680 18.90 -58.72 -4.53
C CYS A 680 19.48 -58.86 -5.94
N ALA A 681 18.60 -58.86 -6.95
CA ALA A 681 18.97 -58.64 -8.34
C ALA A 681 19.44 -57.18 -8.59
N TYR A 682 20.69 -56.87 -8.23
CA TYR A 682 21.38 -55.65 -8.63
C TYR A 682 21.89 -55.76 -10.09
N PRO A 683 22.18 -54.65 -10.81
CA PRO A 683 22.67 -54.70 -12.19
C PRO A 683 24.05 -55.39 -12.30
N LYS A 684 24.05 -56.64 -12.76
CA LYS A 684 25.27 -57.45 -13.00
C LYS A 684 25.87 -57.14 -14.37
N HIS A 685 26.76 -56.15 -14.44
CA HIS A 685 27.65 -56.06 -15.60
C HIS A 685 28.65 -57.23 -15.61
N ASN A 686 28.63 -57.96 -16.72
CA ASN A 686 29.46 -59.11 -17.10
C ASN A 686 29.24 -60.44 -16.35
N ASN A 687 28.88 -61.46 -17.13
CA ASN A 687 28.81 -62.85 -16.70
C ASN A 687 30.18 -63.40 -16.32
N ARG A 688 30.41 -63.62 -15.02
CA ARG A 688 31.27 -64.70 -14.48
C ARG A 688 30.77 -65.02 -13.07
N GLY A 689 30.48 -66.29 -12.80
CA GLY A 689 29.87 -66.73 -11.55
C GLY A 689 30.82 -66.57 -10.36
N ASN A 690 30.62 -65.54 -9.54
CA ASN A 690 31.24 -65.43 -8.23
C ASN A 690 30.30 -66.02 -7.17
N ASN A 691 30.68 -67.15 -6.58
CA ASN A 691 30.04 -67.65 -5.38
C ASN A 691 30.23 -66.62 -4.26
N VAL A 692 29.15 -65.93 -3.87
CA VAL A 692 29.15 -64.98 -2.76
C VAL A 692 29.42 -65.77 -1.49
N LYS A 693 30.68 -65.78 -1.04
CA LYS A 693 31.06 -66.40 0.23
C LYS A 693 30.45 -65.60 1.38
N VAL A 694 29.26 -66.02 1.79
CA VAL A 694 28.69 -65.69 3.10
C VAL A 694 29.59 -66.32 4.17
N SER A 695 29.88 -65.57 5.22
CA SER A 695 30.53 -66.11 6.41
C SER A 695 29.86 -65.54 7.65
N HIS A 696 29.37 -66.45 8.49
CA HIS A 696 28.82 -66.16 9.80
C HIS A 696 29.95 -66.36 10.82
N LYS A 697 30.15 -65.40 11.71
CA LYS A 697 31.06 -65.55 12.84
C LYS A 697 30.39 -65.01 14.11
N VAL A 698 30.21 -65.87 15.10
CA VAL A 698 29.73 -65.49 16.43
C VAL A 698 30.93 -65.43 17.37
N GLU A 699 31.12 -64.29 18.04
CA GLU A 699 32.20 -64.07 19.01
C GLU A 699 31.61 -63.39 20.25
N GLY A 700 31.43 -64.15 21.34
CA GLY A 700 30.71 -63.70 22.52
C GLY A 700 29.29 -63.22 22.16
N ASN A 701 28.93 -62.02 22.62
CA ASN A 701 27.61 -61.42 22.38
C ASN A 701 27.42 -60.83 20.96
N LYS A 702 28.33 -61.08 20.01
CA LYS A 702 28.31 -60.47 18.67
C LYS A 702 28.18 -61.49 17.54
N ARG A 703 27.25 -61.26 16.60
CA ARG A 703 26.99 -62.05 15.38
C ARG A 703 27.38 -61.22 14.15
N SER A 704 28.48 -61.58 13.50
CA SER A 704 29.01 -60.86 12.32
C SER A 704 28.66 -61.62 11.04
N VAL A 705 27.87 -61.01 10.16
CA VAL A 705 27.47 -61.59 8.86
C VAL A 705 28.21 -60.86 7.74
N ARG A 706 29.03 -61.59 6.96
CA ARG A 706 30.00 -61.01 6.02
C ARG A 706 29.83 -61.56 4.61
N PHE A 707 29.84 -60.67 3.62
CA PHE A 707 29.60 -60.98 2.21
C PHE A 707 30.69 -60.37 1.32
N GLY A 708 31.27 -61.17 0.42
CA GLY A 708 32.30 -60.73 -0.52
C GLY A 708 31.72 -60.27 -1.86
N ASP A 709 31.15 -59.07 -1.94
CA ASP A 709 30.65 -58.48 -3.18
C ASP A 709 31.20 -57.05 -3.37
N LYS A 710 31.95 -56.82 -4.46
CA LYS A 710 32.51 -55.48 -4.76
C LYS A 710 31.45 -54.56 -5.38
N ASN A 711 30.55 -55.08 -6.21
CA ASN A 711 29.60 -54.27 -6.97
C ASN A 711 28.49 -53.75 -6.05
N LEU A 712 27.90 -54.62 -5.23
CA LEU A 712 26.93 -54.25 -4.21
C LEU A 712 27.53 -53.29 -3.18
N ALA A 713 28.74 -53.57 -2.68
CA ALA A 713 29.42 -52.69 -1.72
C ALA A 713 29.76 -51.31 -2.30
N THR A 714 30.12 -51.24 -3.58
CA THR A 714 30.35 -49.95 -4.27
C THR A 714 29.03 -49.21 -4.47
N TYR A 715 27.97 -49.89 -4.91
CA TYR A 715 26.65 -49.28 -5.12
C TYR A 715 26.06 -48.72 -3.83
N LEU A 716 26.13 -49.47 -2.72
CA LEU A 716 25.69 -49.02 -1.40
C LEU A 716 26.46 -47.78 -0.94
N VAL A 717 27.79 -47.77 -1.09
CA VAL A 717 28.63 -46.61 -0.74
C VAL A 717 28.30 -45.38 -1.59
N SER A 718 28.06 -45.54 -2.90
CA SER A 718 27.75 -44.41 -3.80
C SER A 718 26.35 -43.84 -3.63
N ASN A 719 25.35 -44.66 -3.27
CA ASN A 719 23.94 -44.22 -3.20
C ASN A 719 23.42 -43.96 -1.78
N PHE A 720 24.12 -44.44 -0.75
CA PHE A 720 23.71 -44.34 0.65
C PHE A 720 24.85 -43.88 1.58
N GLY A 721 26.02 -43.53 1.04
CA GLY A 721 27.18 -43.07 1.80
C GLY A 721 27.99 -44.18 2.50
N LYS A 722 29.10 -43.80 3.15
CA LYS A 722 30.01 -44.74 3.83
C LYS A 722 30.34 -44.30 5.26
N GLY A 723 30.11 -45.20 6.21
CA GLY A 723 30.36 -44.93 7.63
C GLY A 723 29.27 -44.08 8.28
N ALA A 724 29.11 -44.18 9.60
CA ALA A 724 27.89 -43.73 10.30
C ALA A 724 27.58 -42.21 10.22
N LYS A 725 28.56 -41.36 9.90
CA LYS A 725 28.36 -39.90 9.76
C LYS A 725 27.81 -39.52 8.39
N ASP A 726 28.32 -40.14 7.33
CA ASP A 726 28.13 -39.69 5.95
C ASP A 726 27.11 -40.55 5.20
N LYS A 727 26.36 -41.40 5.93
CA LYS A 727 25.21 -42.18 5.44
C LYS A 727 23.99 -41.30 5.16
N PHE A 728 23.22 -41.56 4.11
CA PHE A 728 22.00 -40.80 3.76
C PHE A 728 20.98 -41.66 3.00
N ILE A 729 19.74 -41.16 2.85
CA ILE A 729 18.69 -41.82 2.04
C ILE A 729 18.58 -41.08 0.69
N PRO A 730 18.77 -41.75 -0.46
CA PRO A 730 18.65 -41.10 -1.76
C PRO A 730 17.20 -40.71 -2.07
N ASP A 731 17.04 -39.63 -2.83
CA ASP A 731 15.75 -39.01 -3.19
C ASP A 731 14.77 -40.02 -3.83
N LYS A 732 15.27 -40.89 -4.71
CA LYS A 732 14.52 -41.98 -5.37
C LYS A 732 13.77 -42.89 -4.38
N ILE A 733 14.35 -43.15 -3.21
CA ILE A 733 13.73 -43.97 -2.15
C ILE A 733 13.00 -43.09 -1.13
N LEU A 734 13.53 -41.90 -0.84
CA LEU A 734 12.91 -40.93 0.07
C LEU A 734 11.49 -40.51 -0.40
N TRP A 735 11.30 -40.39 -1.72
CA TRP A 735 10.05 -40.01 -2.38
C TRP A 735 9.36 -41.15 -3.15
N GLY A 736 9.95 -42.35 -3.12
CA GLY A 736 9.38 -43.59 -3.65
C GLY A 736 8.05 -43.98 -2.99
N ASP A 737 7.53 -45.18 -3.26
CA ASP A 737 6.22 -45.58 -2.73
C ASP A 737 6.22 -45.81 -1.20
N LEU A 738 5.03 -46.01 -0.64
CA LEU A 738 4.85 -46.14 0.81
C LEU A 738 5.27 -47.51 1.36
N GLU A 739 5.38 -48.56 0.54
CA GLU A 739 5.91 -49.86 0.95
C GLU A 739 7.44 -49.84 0.92
N GLN A 740 8.07 -49.23 -0.08
CA GLN A 740 9.51 -48.91 -0.06
C GLN A 740 9.89 -48.12 1.21
N ALA A 741 9.12 -47.07 1.55
CA ALA A 741 9.30 -46.30 2.78
C ALA A 741 9.22 -47.17 4.05
N LYS A 742 8.23 -48.07 4.14
CA LYS A 742 8.06 -49.02 5.25
C LYS A 742 9.21 -50.03 5.33
N LEU A 743 9.66 -50.58 4.21
CA LEU A 743 10.72 -51.59 4.15
C LEU A 743 12.09 -51.02 4.54
N LEU A 744 12.41 -49.80 4.10
CA LEU A 744 13.62 -49.10 4.55
C LEU A 744 13.57 -48.85 6.07
N LEU A 745 12.44 -48.33 6.57
CA LEU A 745 12.23 -48.11 8.00
C LEU A 745 12.27 -49.40 8.82
N LYS A 746 11.84 -50.54 8.28
CA LYS A 746 11.95 -51.85 8.93
C LYS A 746 13.42 -52.21 9.19
N GLY A 747 14.27 -52.20 8.16
CA GLY A 747 15.71 -52.50 8.34
C GLY A 747 16.44 -51.48 9.24
N LEU A 748 16.08 -50.20 9.12
CA LEU A 748 16.63 -49.14 9.97
C LEU A 748 16.28 -49.30 11.45
N ILE A 749 15.01 -49.58 11.76
CA ILE A 749 14.50 -49.62 13.14
C ILE A 749 14.73 -50.99 13.80
N ARG A 750 14.95 -52.07 13.04
CA ARG A 750 15.37 -53.35 13.64
C ARG A 750 16.85 -53.37 14.06
N GLY A 751 17.70 -52.55 13.44
CA GLY A 751 19.07 -52.27 13.91
C GLY A 751 19.08 -51.17 15.00
N ASP A 752 19.34 -49.91 14.61
CA ASP A 752 19.50 -48.78 15.56
C ASP A 752 18.20 -48.31 16.27
N GLY A 753 17.10 -49.05 16.17
CA GLY A 753 15.81 -48.66 16.73
C GLY A 753 15.57 -49.19 18.15
N HIS A 754 15.13 -48.33 19.05
CA HIS A 754 14.78 -48.66 20.42
C HIS A 754 13.28 -48.53 20.69
N ARG A 755 12.69 -49.55 21.32
CA ARG A 755 11.27 -49.64 21.71
C ARG A 755 11.09 -49.38 23.21
N GLY A 756 11.09 -48.10 23.60
CA GLY A 756 10.81 -47.70 24.99
C GLY A 756 9.33 -47.83 25.37
N GLU A 757 8.97 -47.58 26.63
CA GLU A 757 7.59 -47.70 27.14
C GLU A 757 6.57 -46.77 26.45
N ASN A 758 7.05 -45.63 25.93
CA ASN A 758 6.25 -44.49 25.51
C ASN A 758 6.56 -44.06 24.07
N GLY A 759 6.93 -45.03 23.22
CA GLY A 759 7.16 -44.82 21.80
C GLY A 759 8.48 -45.41 21.30
N ILE A 760 8.64 -45.36 19.98
CA ILE A 760 9.86 -45.81 19.29
C ILE A 760 10.79 -44.62 19.08
N SER A 761 12.09 -44.84 19.26
CA SER A 761 13.18 -43.91 18.97
C SER A 761 14.21 -44.54 18.04
N TYR A 762 14.66 -43.81 17.03
CA TYR A 762 15.79 -44.14 16.16
C TYR A 762 16.88 -43.08 16.36
N SER A 763 18.14 -43.50 16.48
CA SER A 763 19.28 -42.62 16.78
C SER A 763 20.40 -42.81 15.76
N THR A 764 21.04 -41.71 15.33
CA THR A 764 22.18 -41.77 14.40
C THR A 764 23.09 -40.55 14.57
N ILE A 765 24.34 -40.62 14.10
CA ILE A 765 25.24 -39.45 14.01
C ILE A 765 25.21 -38.76 12.63
N SER A 766 24.49 -39.33 11.66
CA SER A 766 24.23 -38.67 10.37
C SER A 766 23.02 -37.73 10.48
N ARG A 767 23.24 -36.45 10.14
CA ARG A 767 22.17 -35.45 10.03
C ARG A 767 21.17 -35.82 8.94
N ASP A 768 21.67 -36.28 7.80
CA ASP A 768 20.90 -36.40 6.57
C ASP A 768 20.08 -37.69 6.57
N LEU A 769 20.61 -38.76 7.19
CA LEU A 769 19.85 -39.96 7.55
C LEU A 769 18.74 -39.65 8.56
N ALA A 770 19.02 -38.83 9.59
CA ALA A 770 18.00 -38.46 10.57
C ALA A 770 16.86 -37.61 9.98
N TRP A 771 17.17 -36.66 9.09
CA TRP A 771 16.14 -35.94 8.33
C TRP A 771 15.40 -36.86 7.36
N GLY A 772 16.09 -37.78 6.69
CA GLY A 772 15.45 -38.80 5.84
C GLY A 772 14.46 -39.67 6.61
N VAL A 773 14.84 -40.20 7.78
CA VAL A 773 13.97 -40.98 8.68
C VAL A 773 12.79 -40.14 9.18
N PHE A 774 13.03 -38.88 9.56
CA PHE A 774 11.96 -37.96 9.91
C PHE A 774 10.97 -37.74 8.75
N ILE A 775 11.46 -37.54 7.52
CA ILE A 775 10.63 -37.39 6.33
C ILE A 775 9.80 -38.65 6.07
N LEU A 776 10.40 -39.85 6.08
CA LEU A 776 9.67 -41.10 5.84
C LEU A 776 8.57 -41.35 6.89
N LEU A 777 8.88 -41.14 8.18
CA LEU A 777 7.89 -41.25 9.26
C LEU A 777 6.79 -40.18 9.15
N HIS A 778 7.08 -39.00 8.58
CA HIS A 778 6.10 -37.95 8.31
C HIS A 778 5.24 -38.25 7.06
N ARG A 779 5.82 -38.85 6.00
CA ARG A 779 5.07 -39.38 4.83
C ARG A 779 4.11 -40.52 5.20
N LEU A 780 4.39 -41.25 6.28
CA LEU A 780 3.50 -42.27 6.86
C LEU A 780 2.54 -41.71 7.93
N GLU A 781 2.44 -40.38 8.08
CA GLU A 781 1.60 -39.67 9.05
C GLU A 781 1.85 -40.04 10.54
N LEU A 782 3.00 -40.66 10.85
CA LEU A 782 3.35 -41.13 12.19
C LEU A 782 3.78 -40.00 13.15
N ASN A 783 3.71 -38.74 12.69
CA ASN A 783 4.01 -37.53 13.44
C ASN A 783 5.34 -37.61 14.25
N PRO A 784 6.48 -37.82 13.57
CA PRO A 784 7.78 -37.94 14.23
C PRO A 784 8.17 -36.64 14.93
N THR A 785 9.03 -36.76 15.94
CA THR A 785 9.74 -35.63 16.54
C THR A 785 11.22 -35.82 16.29
N LEU A 786 11.91 -34.78 15.81
CA LEU A 786 13.36 -34.80 15.57
C LEU A 786 14.04 -33.91 16.62
N ARG A 787 15.09 -34.44 17.25
CA ARG A 787 15.93 -33.74 18.22
C ARG A 787 17.40 -33.87 17.82
N GLU A 788 18.10 -32.74 17.80
CA GLU A 788 19.56 -32.70 17.81
C GLU A 788 20.04 -32.79 19.27
N ILE A 789 20.96 -33.72 19.54
CA ILE A 789 21.55 -33.99 20.84
C ILE A 789 23.00 -33.49 20.78
N PRO A 790 23.38 -32.45 21.54
CA PRO A 790 24.73 -31.92 21.53
C PRO A 790 25.71 -32.92 22.14
N ALA A 791 26.97 -32.84 21.70
CA ALA A 791 28.07 -33.63 22.24
C ALA A 791 28.19 -33.50 23.77
N ARG A 792 28.61 -34.59 24.42
CA ARG A 792 28.92 -34.64 25.86
C ARG A 792 30.13 -35.54 26.09
N GLY A 793 31.20 -34.98 26.64
CA GLY A 793 32.48 -35.69 26.80
C GLY A 793 32.97 -36.25 25.47
N ILE A 794 33.21 -37.56 25.44
CA ILE A 794 33.75 -38.29 24.27
C ILE A 794 32.68 -38.50 23.17
N HIS A 795 31.39 -38.34 23.47
CA HIS A 795 30.31 -38.61 22.51
C HIS A 795 30.12 -37.46 21.50
N LYS A 796 30.17 -37.80 20.21
CA LYS A 796 29.86 -36.91 19.08
C LYS A 796 28.39 -36.45 19.15
N PRO A 797 28.03 -35.30 18.53
CA PRO A 797 26.63 -34.91 18.38
C PRO A 797 25.84 -35.99 17.64
N SER A 798 24.58 -36.20 18.04
CA SER A 798 23.71 -37.19 17.44
C SER A 798 22.30 -36.63 17.21
N PHE A 799 21.53 -37.32 16.39
CA PHE A 799 20.18 -36.98 16.03
C PHE A 799 19.25 -38.12 16.43
N GLU A 800 18.11 -37.77 17.01
CA GLU A 800 17.15 -38.72 17.52
C GLU A 800 15.75 -38.42 16.94
N VAL A 801 15.17 -39.42 16.28
CA VAL A 801 13.82 -39.37 15.72
C VAL A 801 12.90 -40.22 16.58
N ARG A 802 11.86 -39.65 17.19
CA ARG A 802 10.89 -40.38 18.04
C ARG A 802 9.44 -40.29 17.57
N VAL A 803 8.74 -41.42 17.56
CA VAL A 803 7.27 -41.51 17.46
C VAL A 803 6.70 -41.79 18.86
N ARG A 804 6.22 -40.74 19.54
CA ARG A 804 5.82 -40.79 20.97
C ARG A 804 4.33 -41.12 21.22
N ASN A 805 3.46 -40.98 20.24
CA ASN A 805 2.04 -41.31 20.40
C ASN A 805 1.88 -42.83 20.33
N ARG A 806 1.43 -43.49 21.40
CA ARG A 806 1.32 -44.97 21.46
C ARG A 806 0.50 -45.56 20.30
N ARG A 807 -0.53 -44.86 19.80
CA ARG A 807 -1.32 -45.30 18.63
C ARG A 807 -0.50 -45.30 17.33
N LEU A 808 0.28 -44.24 17.09
CA LEU A 808 1.14 -44.13 15.91
C LEU A 808 2.37 -45.05 16.04
N ALA A 809 2.93 -45.19 17.24
CA ALA A 809 4.00 -46.13 17.53
C ALA A 809 3.56 -47.59 17.31
N SER A 810 2.31 -47.95 17.62
CA SER A 810 1.75 -49.28 17.27
C SER A 810 1.61 -49.51 15.77
N ASN A 811 1.30 -48.48 14.97
CA ASN A 811 1.32 -48.60 13.51
C ASN A 811 2.75 -48.88 13.01
N LEU A 812 3.76 -48.22 13.59
CA LEU A 812 5.17 -48.47 13.29
C LEU A 812 5.64 -49.86 13.78
N CYS A 813 5.18 -50.32 14.95
CA CYS A 813 5.42 -51.69 15.42
C CYS A 813 4.98 -52.75 14.39
N LYS A 814 3.83 -52.56 13.73
CA LYS A 814 3.34 -53.48 12.68
C LYS A 814 4.28 -53.54 11.46
N VAL A 815 4.89 -52.41 11.08
CA VAL A 815 5.87 -52.34 9.98
C VAL A 815 7.18 -53.04 10.35
N VAL A 816 7.61 -52.89 11.61
CA VAL A 816 8.91 -53.39 12.12
C VAL A 816 8.84 -54.87 12.56
N GLY A 817 7.63 -55.42 12.75
CA GLY A 817 7.43 -56.78 13.27
C GLY A 817 7.54 -56.87 14.79
N TRP A 818 7.16 -55.81 15.51
CA TRP A 818 7.22 -55.72 16.98
C TRP A 818 5.84 -55.78 17.63
N LYS A 819 5.78 -56.24 18.90
CA LYS A 819 4.56 -56.20 19.70
C LYS A 819 4.08 -54.75 19.88
N SER A 820 2.83 -54.48 19.50
CA SER A 820 2.18 -53.17 19.63
C SER A 820 2.05 -52.71 21.09
N TYR A 821 1.76 -51.43 21.30
CA TYR A 821 1.48 -50.85 22.61
C TYR A 821 0.03 -51.03 23.02
N ALA A 822 -0.21 -51.24 24.31
CA ALA A 822 -1.55 -51.15 24.89
C ALA A 822 -2.10 -49.71 24.77
N TYR A 823 -3.38 -49.60 24.42
CA TYR A 823 -4.08 -48.32 24.31
C TYR A 823 -4.28 -47.68 25.68
N GLY A 824 -4.20 -46.34 25.74
CA GLY A 824 -4.38 -45.56 26.96
C GLY A 824 -4.74 -44.11 26.65
N LYS A 825 -4.98 -43.30 27.70
CA LYS A 825 -5.35 -41.87 27.58
C LYS A 825 -4.22 -41.05 26.95
N ASN A 826 -4.24 -40.88 25.63
CA ASN A 826 -3.24 -40.10 24.89
C ASN A 826 -3.53 -38.59 24.97
N ILE A 827 -2.56 -37.80 25.44
CA ILE A 827 -2.61 -36.34 25.39
C ILE A 827 -2.02 -35.88 24.05
N GLN A 828 -2.88 -35.43 23.13
CA GLN A 828 -2.43 -34.86 21.86
C GLN A 828 -1.90 -33.43 22.05
N THR A 829 -0.76 -33.11 21.45
CA THR A 829 -0.01 -31.85 21.67
C THR A 829 0.39 -31.14 20.37
N TYR A 830 -0.37 -31.41 19.32
CA TYR A 830 -0.23 -30.93 17.94
C TYR A 830 -1.62 -31.04 17.28
N ALA A 831 -1.95 -30.14 16.37
CA ALA A 831 -3.12 -30.30 15.51
C ALA A 831 -2.70 -30.88 14.15
N VAL A 832 -3.65 -31.44 13.41
CA VAL A 832 -3.45 -31.95 12.05
C VAL A 832 -4.67 -31.54 11.24
N ASP A 833 -4.46 -31.02 10.03
CA ASP A 833 -5.52 -30.77 9.05
C ASP A 833 -5.10 -31.26 7.66
N THR A 834 -5.91 -31.02 6.63
CA THR A 834 -5.64 -31.41 5.23
C THR A 834 -4.43 -30.70 4.60
N ASN A 835 -3.77 -29.79 5.32
CA ASN A 835 -2.62 -29.02 4.86
C ASN A 835 -1.33 -29.43 5.58
N GLY A 836 -1.37 -29.66 6.90
CA GLY A 836 -0.18 -29.93 7.69
C GLY A 836 -0.41 -30.38 9.13
N ILE A 837 0.71 -30.66 9.79
CA ILE A 837 0.81 -30.88 11.22
C ILE A 837 1.23 -29.55 11.88
N TRP A 838 0.39 -29.04 12.76
CA TRP A 838 0.53 -27.72 13.41
C TRP A 838 0.98 -27.88 14.86
N ARG A 839 2.04 -27.15 15.25
CA ARG A 839 2.77 -27.35 16.51
C ARG A 839 3.05 -26.03 17.20
N HIS A 840 2.84 -25.99 18.52
CA HIS A 840 3.12 -24.80 19.32
C HIS A 840 4.60 -24.40 19.25
N ILE A 841 4.84 -23.10 19.21
CA ILE A 841 6.12 -22.52 19.61
C ILE A 841 6.35 -22.83 21.10
N GLN A 842 7.57 -23.19 21.47
CA GLN A 842 7.97 -23.50 22.85
C GLN A 842 8.98 -22.48 23.40
N LYS A 843 9.77 -21.85 22.52
CA LYS A 843 10.69 -20.77 22.87
C LYS A 843 10.89 -19.84 21.69
N LEU A 844 10.96 -18.54 21.97
CA LEU A 844 11.45 -17.51 21.08
C LEU A 844 12.68 -16.91 21.75
N GLU A 845 13.81 -16.89 21.05
CA GLU A 845 15.06 -16.34 21.55
C GLU A 845 15.56 -15.26 20.57
N LYS A 846 16.20 -14.20 21.09
CA LYS A 846 16.96 -13.25 20.27
C LYS A 846 18.43 -13.64 20.34
N GLU A 847 19.03 -13.95 19.19
CA GLU A 847 20.45 -14.26 19.06
C GLU A 847 21.12 -13.17 18.22
N PRO A 848 22.14 -12.45 18.73
CA PRO A 848 22.87 -11.48 17.91
C PRO A 848 23.64 -12.21 16.81
N TYR A 849 23.68 -11.62 15.62
CA TYR A 849 24.27 -12.19 14.42
C TYR A 849 24.94 -11.10 13.59
N LYS A 850 26.04 -11.44 12.93
CA LYS A 850 26.74 -10.65 11.91
C LYS A 850 27.23 -11.62 10.83
N GLY A 851 26.68 -11.55 9.62
CA GLY A 851 26.99 -12.51 8.54
C GLY A 851 26.00 -12.43 7.37
N LYS A 852 26.10 -13.32 6.38
CA LYS A 852 25.14 -13.34 5.25
C LYS A 852 23.78 -13.94 5.61
N VAL A 853 22.72 -13.36 5.06
CA VAL A 853 21.36 -13.91 5.04
C VAL A 853 20.84 -14.01 3.61
N TYR A 854 19.97 -14.99 3.38
CA TYR A 854 19.50 -15.49 2.11
C TYR A 854 17.98 -15.58 2.11
N ASN A 855 17.34 -15.52 0.94
CA ASN A 855 15.92 -15.82 0.79
C ASN A 855 15.61 -16.29 -0.65
N LEU A 856 14.55 -17.09 -0.84
CA LEU A 856 14.30 -17.88 -2.05
C LEU A 856 12.98 -17.49 -2.74
N TRP A 857 13.02 -17.25 -4.06
CA TRP A 857 11.81 -17.18 -4.89
C TRP A 857 11.43 -18.59 -5.34
N VAL A 858 10.19 -19.00 -5.09
CA VAL A 858 9.74 -20.40 -5.26
C VAL A 858 8.46 -20.47 -6.12
N ASP A 859 8.54 -21.07 -7.32
CA ASP A 859 7.44 -21.18 -8.32
C ASP A 859 6.05 -21.34 -7.70
N LYS A 860 5.09 -20.46 -8.07
CA LYS A 860 3.65 -20.45 -7.71
C LYS A 860 3.26 -20.38 -6.22
N ASP A 861 4.08 -20.91 -5.32
CA ASP A 861 3.71 -21.20 -3.94
C ASP A 861 4.54 -20.45 -2.91
N ASN A 862 5.70 -19.91 -3.30
CA ASN A 862 6.36 -18.76 -2.68
C ASN A 862 6.56 -18.85 -1.16
N THR A 863 6.73 -20.09 -0.75
CA THR A 863 6.89 -20.58 0.60
C THR A 863 7.89 -21.70 0.54
N PHE A 864 8.69 -21.84 1.58
CA PHE A 864 9.58 -22.97 1.73
C PHE A 864 9.63 -23.44 3.18
N ILE A 865 9.97 -24.70 3.38
CA ILE A 865 10.00 -25.32 4.71
C ILE A 865 11.41 -25.25 5.29
N THR A 866 11.53 -24.59 6.45
CA THR A 866 12.73 -24.56 7.30
C THR A 866 12.71 -25.69 8.34
N LYS A 867 13.74 -25.81 9.18
CA LYS A 867 13.76 -26.77 10.32
C LYS A 867 12.52 -26.70 11.21
N CYS A 868 11.94 -25.51 11.42
CA CYS A 868 10.79 -25.34 12.32
C CYS A 868 9.43 -25.31 11.61
N GLY A 869 9.39 -25.18 10.27
CA GLY A 869 8.17 -25.09 9.47
C GLY A 869 8.22 -24.02 8.37
N ALA A 870 7.05 -23.60 7.89
CA ALA A 870 6.91 -22.79 6.67
C ALA A 870 7.12 -21.26 6.84
N VAL A 871 7.81 -20.62 5.89
CA VAL A 871 8.15 -19.18 5.88
C VAL A 871 7.86 -18.49 4.52
N HIS A 872 8.05 -17.16 4.40
CA HIS A 872 7.55 -16.34 3.26
C HIS A 872 8.44 -15.15 2.78
N ASN A 873 7.82 -14.41 1.85
CA ASN A 873 8.23 -13.42 0.84
C ASN A 873 7.17 -12.27 0.72
N CYS A 874 7.44 -11.08 0.10
CA CYS A 874 6.72 -9.80 0.39
C CYS A 874 6.47 -8.77 -0.79
N HIS A 875 6.48 -7.41 -0.55
CA HIS A 875 6.74 -6.23 -1.49
C HIS A 875 5.55 -5.32 -1.94
N PRO A 876 5.66 -4.10 -2.53
CA PRO A 876 4.58 -3.10 -2.47
C PRO A 876 3.38 -3.36 -3.39
N ARG A 877 2.23 -3.51 -2.72
CA ARG A 877 0.83 -3.41 -3.12
C ARG A 877 0.55 -3.26 -4.63
N ASP A 878 0.56 -2.06 -5.17
CA ASP A 878 -0.12 -1.76 -6.45
C ASP A 878 0.59 -2.36 -7.67
N ASN A 879 1.92 -2.27 -7.74
CA ASN A 879 2.70 -2.86 -8.83
C ASN A 879 2.68 -4.40 -8.77
N ILE A 880 2.49 -4.98 -7.58
CA ILE A 880 2.26 -6.41 -7.39
C ILE A 880 0.89 -6.78 -7.94
N ALA A 881 -0.16 -6.07 -7.55
CA ALA A 881 -1.50 -6.32 -8.06
C ALA A 881 -1.61 -6.18 -9.60
N LEU A 882 -0.87 -5.24 -10.22
CA LEU A 882 -0.77 -5.20 -11.69
C LEU A 882 0.11 -6.32 -12.26
N SER A 883 1.18 -6.75 -11.58
CA SER A 883 1.96 -7.93 -11.95
C SER A 883 1.11 -9.22 -11.91
N PHE A 884 0.10 -9.33 -11.02
CA PHE A 884 -0.88 -10.43 -11.04
C PHE A 884 -1.65 -10.43 -12.35
N LEU A 885 -2.25 -9.28 -12.68
CA LEU A 885 -3.07 -9.13 -13.86
C LEU A 885 -2.25 -9.34 -15.14
N ALA A 886 -1.04 -8.80 -15.23
CA ALA A 886 -0.11 -9.01 -16.34
C ALA A 886 0.18 -10.49 -16.61
N ASN A 887 0.47 -11.24 -15.54
CA ASN A 887 0.69 -12.69 -15.63
C ASN A 887 -0.61 -13.45 -15.96
N LYS A 888 -1.76 -13.00 -15.44
CA LYS A 888 -3.09 -13.61 -15.67
C LYS A 888 -3.60 -13.42 -17.10
N VAL A 889 -3.33 -12.29 -17.74
CA VAL A 889 -3.72 -12.00 -19.14
C VAL A 889 -2.65 -12.37 -20.16
N GLY A 890 -1.50 -12.91 -19.72
CA GLY A 890 -0.43 -13.36 -20.62
C GLY A 890 0.34 -12.24 -21.32
N MET A 891 0.61 -11.12 -20.63
CA MET A 891 1.40 -10.02 -21.20
C MET A 891 2.80 -10.49 -21.62
N SER A 892 3.25 -10.05 -22.79
CA SER A 892 4.56 -10.39 -23.36
C SER A 892 5.76 -9.90 -22.53
N PHE A 893 5.57 -8.87 -21.70
CA PHE A 893 6.57 -8.37 -20.76
C PHE A 893 5.91 -7.86 -19.48
N ASN A 894 6.35 -8.36 -18.32
CA ASN A 894 5.86 -7.91 -17.02
C ASN A 894 6.66 -6.67 -16.55
N TYR A 895 6.27 -5.51 -17.08
CA TYR A 895 6.88 -4.22 -16.75
C TYR A 895 6.84 -3.92 -15.24
N PHE A 896 5.76 -4.32 -14.56
CA PHE A 896 5.55 -4.04 -13.14
C PHE A 896 6.59 -4.75 -12.25
N ASP A 897 6.98 -5.99 -12.58
CA ASP A 897 8.03 -6.72 -11.88
C ASP A 897 9.44 -6.15 -12.17
N ALA A 898 9.70 -5.76 -13.42
CA ALA A 898 10.98 -5.18 -13.82
C ALA A 898 11.24 -3.81 -13.15
N LEU A 899 10.23 -2.94 -13.14
CA LEU A 899 10.21 -1.66 -12.43
C LEU A 899 10.56 -1.86 -10.94
N MET A 900 9.99 -2.90 -10.34
CA MET A 900 10.16 -3.22 -8.93
C MET A 900 11.52 -3.86 -8.59
N THR A 901 12.12 -4.63 -9.50
CA THR A 901 13.51 -5.11 -9.34
C THR A 901 14.52 -3.95 -9.42
N ALA A 902 14.37 -3.04 -10.39
CA ALA A 902 15.31 -1.92 -10.57
C ALA A 902 15.37 -1.00 -9.34
N ARG A 903 14.22 -0.83 -8.68
CA ARG A 903 14.01 -0.05 -7.47
C ARG A 903 14.81 -0.51 -6.25
N GLU A 904 14.90 -1.83 -6.03
CA GLU A 904 15.68 -2.39 -4.91
C GLU A 904 17.19 -2.25 -5.16
N ASN A 905 17.63 -2.45 -6.41
CA ASN A 905 19.05 -2.36 -6.79
C ASN A 905 19.64 -0.97 -6.50
N HIS A 906 18.89 0.10 -6.81
CA HIS A 906 19.30 1.48 -6.51
C HIS A 906 19.55 1.71 -5.01
N MET A 907 18.75 1.07 -4.17
CA MET A 907 18.83 1.21 -2.72
C MET A 907 19.89 0.33 -2.07
N ALA A 908 20.25 -0.79 -2.71
CA ALA A 908 21.50 -1.47 -2.39
C ALA A 908 22.70 -0.54 -2.61
N TRP A 909 22.73 0.18 -3.75
CA TRP A 909 23.80 1.12 -4.09
C TRP A 909 23.89 2.33 -3.14
N LEU A 910 22.77 3.00 -2.82
CA LEU A 910 22.78 4.12 -1.85
C LEU A 910 23.24 3.68 -0.45
N ALA A 911 22.93 2.45 -0.04
CA ALA A 911 23.42 1.88 1.22
C ALA A 911 24.91 1.55 1.18
N ASP A 912 25.44 1.04 0.06
CA ASP A 912 26.88 0.80 -0.12
C ASP A 912 27.67 2.10 -0.01
N LEU A 913 27.25 3.16 -0.70
CA LEU A 913 27.92 4.47 -0.65
C LEU A 913 27.94 5.08 0.76
N PHE A 914 26.86 4.91 1.54
CA PHE A 914 26.82 5.37 2.93
C PHE A 914 27.80 4.63 3.83
N ILE A 915 27.91 3.31 3.64
CA ILE A 915 28.82 2.44 4.39
C ILE A 915 30.28 2.68 4.02
N GLU A 916 30.56 2.95 2.74
CA GLU A 916 31.87 3.38 2.26
C GLU A 916 32.33 4.65 2.99
N GLN A 917 31.49 5.69 3.04
CA GLN A 917 31.83 6.95 3.74
C GLN A 917 32.02 6.75 5.25
N ILE A 918 31.18 5.94 5.90
CA ILE A 918 31.35 5.55 7.32
C ILE A 918 32.69 4.88 7.56
N THR A 919 33.06 3.94 6.68
CA THR A 919 34.26 3.10 6.83
C THR A 919 35.55 3.88 6.58
N ILE A 920 35.59 4.70 5.52
CA ILE A 920 36.77 5.51 5.15
C ILE A 920 37.08 6.53 6.25
N ASN A 921 36.04 7.23 6.74
CA ASN A 921 36.22 8.37 7.65
C ASN A 921 36.15 7.99 9.13
N LYS A 922 35.82 6.73 9.46
CA LYS A 922 35.73 6.18 10.83
C LYS A 922 34.77 6.95 11.75
N LEU A 923 33.71 7.51 11.17
CA LEU A 923 32.66 8.24 11.87
C LEU A 923 31.42 7.35 12.08
N PRO A 924 30.63 7.55 13.15
CA PRO A 924 29.35 6.85 13.32
C PRO A 924 28.38 7.19 12.18
N GLY A 925 27.49 6.25 11.83
CA GLY A 925 26.45 6.46 10.82
C GLY A 925 25.11 6.84 11.43
N ILE A 926 24.46 7.87 10.90
CA ILE A 926 23.13 8.32 11.33
C ILE A 926 22.22 8.47 10.09
N ILE A 927 21.05 7.84 10.10
CA ILE A 927 20.00 8.08 9.10
C ILE A 927 18.93 9.00 9.67
N PHE A 928 18.62 10.07 8.93
CA PHE A 928 17.49 10.98 9.18
C PHE A 928 16.37 10.70 8.19
N GLY A 929 15.14 10.62 8.69
CA GLY A 929 14.00 10.09 7.97
C GLY A 929 13.64 8.68 8.43
N LYS A 930 12.44 8.44 8.94
CA LYS A 930 11.84 7.09 9.13
C LYS A 930 10.63 6.88 8.23
N SER A 931 9.98 7.93 7.78
CA SER A 931 8.64 7.90 7.18
C SER A 931 8.65 7.81 5.67
N PHE A 932 7.50 7.37 5.15
CA PHE A 932 7.20 7.26 3.73
C PHE A 932 7.35 8.59 2.98
N LYS A 933 7.14 9.72 3.68
CA LYS A 933 7.17 11.07 3.09
C LYS A 933 7.63 12.15 4.08
N PRO A 934 8.16 13.28 3.55
CA PRO A 934 8.36 14.53 4.30
C PRO A 934 7.12 14.96 5.08
N GLU A 935 7.37 15.59 6.23
CA GLU A 935 6.38 16.14 7.18
C GLU A 935 5.21 15.20 7.50
N SER A 936 5.53 13.91 7.64
CA SER A 936 4.63 12.88 8.16
C SER A 936 5.39 11.96 9.12
N ASN A 937 4.66 11.24 9.99
CA ASN A 937 5.21 10.17 10.83
C ASN A 937 4.84 8.75 10.35
N ILE A 938 4.38 8.62 9.09
CA ILE A 938 3.80 7.41 8.54
C ILE A 938 4.91 6.48 8.02
N GLN A 939 5.23 5.43 8.77
CA GLN A 939 6.35 4.53 8.48
C GLN A 939 5.98 3.27 7.66
N THR A 940 4.69 2.99 7.44
CA THR A 940 4.24 1.84 6.61
C THR A 940 4.72 2.02 5.17
N GLY A 941 5.40 1.00 4.62
CA GLY A 941 5.98 1.05 3.27
C GLY A 941 7.14 2.05 3.10
N SER A 942 7.77 2.50 4.19
CA SER A 942 8.78 3.58 4.13
C SER A 942 10.06 3.22 3.33
N PRO A 943 10.57 4.15 2.50
CA PRO A 943 11.84 3.97 1.81
C PRO A 943 13.05 4.11 2.73
N ALA A 944 12.95 4.98 3.73
CA ALA A 944 13.99 5.12 4.74
C ALA A 944 14.11 3.85 5.59
N HIS A 945 13.02 3.10 5.77
CA HIS A 945 13.09 1.76 6.34
C HIS A 945 13.73 0.73 5.43
N LEU A 946 13.77 0.86 4.09
CA LEU A 946 14.71 0.03 3.30
C LEU A 946 16.13 0.45 3.56
N LEU A 947 16.45 1.74 3.50
CA LEU A 947 17.83 2.17 3.59
C LEU A 947 18.43 1.74 4.92
N ALA A 948 17.74 2.05 6.02
CA ALA A 948 18.18 1.65 7.34
C ALA A 948 18.20 0.13 7.52
N ASN A 949 17.28 -0.60 6.90
CA ASN A 949 17.35 -2.05 6.85
C ASN A 949 18.60 -2.50 6.06
N ILE A 950 18.76 -2.19 4.78
CA ILE A 950 19.94 -2.54 3.96
C ILE A 950 21.27 -2.13 4.63
N VAL A 951 21.33 -1.02 5.37
CA VAL A 951 22.55 -0.57 6.06
C VAL A 951 22.85 -1.42 7.30
N LYS A 952 21.85 -1.63 8.18
CA LYS A 952 21.93 -2.60 9.29
C LYS A 952 22.21 -4.01 8.75
N TYR A 953 21.76 -4.30 7.53
CA TYR A 953 22.00 -5.56 6.85
C TYR A 953 23.45 -5.67 6.42
N LYS A 954 24.00 -4.68 5.72
CA LYS A 954 25.39 -4.61 5.25
C LYS A 954 26.44 -4.54 6.38
N GLY A 955 26.04 -4.57 7.65
CA GLY A 955 26.95 -4.80 8.78
C GLY A 955 27.49 -3.53 9.44
N VAL A 956 26.69 -2.45 9.40
CA VAL A 956 26.99 -1.17 10.03
C VAL A 956 25.86 -0.81 11.00
N THR A 957 26.23 -0.67 12.27
CA THR A 957 25.33 -0.12 13.29
C THR A 957 25.13 1.36 13.01
N ILE A 958 23.87 1.77 12.96
CA ILE A 958 23.46 3.15 12.69
C ILE A 958 22.39 3.58 13.67
N ASP A 959 22.46 4.83 14.10
CA ASP A 959 21.30 5.49 14.67
C ASP A 959 20.32 5.86 13.54
N HIS A 960 19.04 5.85 13.85
CA HIS A 960 17.98 6.10 12.87
C HIS A 960 16.89 6.92 13.54
N PHE A 961 16.69 8.14 13.07
CA PHE A 961 15.79 9.13 13.67
C PHE A 961 14.78 9.67 12.65
N GLU A 962 13.62 10.10 13.16
CA GLU A 962 12.68 10.97 12.48
C GLU A 962 12.78 12.38 13.09
N PHE A 963 11.78 12.79 13.87
CA PHE A 963 11.80 14.00 14.71
C PHE A 963 12.43 13.73 16.10
N ASP A 964 12.88 12.50 16.36
CA ASP A 964 13.36 12.00 17.66
C ASP A 964 14.90 12.01 17.82
N TYR A 965 15.61 12.85 17.05
CA TYR A 965 17.06 13.03 17.17
C TYR A 965 17.47 13.91 18.38
N PRO A 966 18.70 13.75 18.92
CA PRO A 966 19.18 14.56 20.04
C PRO A 966 19.34 16.05 19.67
N ARG A 967 18.99 16.96 20.59
CA ARG A 967 19.10 18.43 20.43
C ARG A 967 20.50 18.94 20.06
N LYS A 968 21.56 18.18 20.39
CA LYS A 968 22.94 18.46 20.00
C LYS A 968 23.45 17.29 19.16
N LEU A 969 23.73 17.56 17.90
CA LEU A 969 24.26 16.58 16.95
C LEU A 969 25.74 16.26 17.24
N THR A 970 26.17 15.07 16.83
CA THR A 970 27.54 14.55 16.95
C THR A 970 28.27 14.58 15.59
N VAL A 971 29.60 14.47 15.59
CA VAL A 971 30.36 14.32 14.34
C VAL A 971 30.08 12.91 13.79
N ALA A 972 29.48 12.84 12.60
CA ALA A 972 28.97 11.59 12.03
C ALA A 972 28.93 11.64 10.49
N VAL A 973 28.71 10.49 9.86
CA VAL A 973 28.17 10.43 8.50
C VAL A 973 26.64 10.41 8.60
N TYR A 974 26.00 11.45 8.11
CA TYR A 974 24.56 11.56 7.99
C TYR A 974 24.10 11.10 6.61
N MET A 975 22.96 10.44 6.55
CA MET A 975 22.27 10.08 5.31
C MET A 975 20.82 10.55 5.41
N ILE A 976 20.41 11.42 4.48
CA ILE A 976 19.04 11.94 4.44
C ILE A 976 18.16 10.97 3.64
N ALA A 977 17.35 10.19 4.34
CA ALA A 977 16.46 9.19 3.77
C ALA A 977 15.00 9.67 3.63
N THR A 978 14.62 10.77 4.27
CA THR A 978 13.32 11.44 4.02
C THR A 978 13.53 12.95 3.94
N ARG A 979 13.03 13.60 2.88
CA ARG A 979 13.31 15.01 2.55
C ARG A 979 12.50 16.03 3.38
N HIS A 980 12.59 15.97 4.71
CA HIS A 980 11.94 16.97 5.57
C HIS A 980 12.62 18.33 5.43
N GLY A 981 11.84 19.41 5.33
CA GLY A 981 12.31 20.79 5.24
C GLY A 981 13.11 21.21 6.47
N HIS A 982 12.73 20.73 7.66
CA HIS A 982 13.45 21.04 8.90
C HIS A 982 14.86 20.42 8.96
N TYR A 983 15.18 19.36 8.19
CA TYR A 983 16.55 18.86 8.08
C TYR A 983 17.49 19.85 7.35
N ALA A 984 16.96 20.69 6.45
CA ALA A 984 17.77 21.67 5.72
C ALA A 984 18.24 22.86 6.58
N THR A 985 17.62 23.08 7.75
CA THR A 985 18.03 24.12 8.71
C THR A 985 18.93 23.58 9.83
N LEU A 986 19.18 22.27 9.89
CA LEU A 986 20.09 21.67 10.86
C LEU A 986 21.54 22.14 10.64
N ARG A 987 22.22 22.42 11.76
CA ARG A 987 23.66 22.69 11.78
C ARG A 987 24.41 21.40 12.10
N PHE A 988 25.05 20.84 11.09
CA PHE A 988 25.88 19.64 11.24
C PHE A 988 27.23 20.01 11.86
N PRO A 989 27.78 19.23 12.81
CA PRO A 989 29.06 19.56 13.43
C PRO A 989 30.22 19.52 12.43
N LYS A 990 31.21 20.42 12.58
CA LYS A 990 32.43 20.43 11.76
C LYS A 990 33.13 19.07 11.82
N GLY A 991 33.61 18.59 10.67
CA GLY A 991 34.12 17.24 10.46
C GLY A 991 33.06 16.20 10.05
N SER A 992 31.76 16.54 10.06
CA SER A 992 30.70 15.62 9.61
C SER A 992 30.66 15.49 8.08
N ILE A 993 30.08 14.38 7.62
CA ILE A 993 29.74 14.13 6.22
C ILE A 993 28.22 14.03 6.11
N VAL A 994 27.60 14.64 5.10
CA VAL A 994 26.16 14.55 4.85
C VAL A 994 25.93 14.04 3.44
N ILE A 995 25.47 12.80 3.30
CA ILE A 995 25.03 12.25 2.02
C ILE A 995 23.59 12.68 1.80
N ASP A 996 23.35 13.36 0.68
CA ASP A 996 22.06 13.94 0.33
C ASP A 996 21.58 13.42 -1.05
N PRO A 997 20.71 12.38 -1.06
CA PRO A 997 20.01 11.91 -2.24
C PRO A 997 19.09 12.95 -2.91
N PHE A 998 18.71 14.01 -2.19
CA PHE A 998 17.69 14.99 -2.59
C PHE A 998 18.26 16.38 -2.95
N ARG A 999 19.55 16.62 -2.71
CA ARG A 999 20.32 17.83 -3.07
C ARG A 999 19.65 19.14 -2.63
N TYR A 1000 19.41 19.24 -1.32
CA TYR A 1000 18.75 20.38 -0.68
C TYR A 1000 19.36 20.79 0.67
N ILE A 1001 20.28 20.01 1.26
CA ILE A 1001 21.09 20.47 2.39
C ILE A 1001 22.13 21.48 1.86
N THR A 1002 22.12 22.69 2.42
CA THR A 1002 23.04 23.76 2.00
C THR A 1002 24.45 23.55 2.55
N GLN A 1003 25.48 23.91 1.76
CA GLN A 1003 26.88 23.78 2.13
C GLN A 1003 27.20 24.52 3.44
N GLN A 1004 27.88 23.86 4.37
CA GLN A 1004 28.23 24.41 5.68
C GLN A 1004 29.75 24.40 5.88
N GLU A 1005 30.27 25.39 6.61
CA GLU A 1005 31.70 25.58 6.81
C GLU A 1005 32.29 24.41 7.63
N GLY A 1006 33.21 23.65 7.04
CA GLY A 1006 33.81 22.47 7.68
C GLY A 1006 32.95 21.19 7.68
N VAL A 1007 31.90 21.10 6.84
CA VAL A 1007 31.07 19.90 6.66
C VAL A 1007 31.15 19.46 5.20
N ASN A 1008 31.38 18.17 4.92
CA ASN A 1008 31.44 17.65 3.55
C ASN A 1008 30.05 17.17 3.10
N ILE A 1009 29.50 17.71 2.01
CA ILE A 1009 28.15 17.33 1.53
C ILE A 1009 28.25 16.52 0.23
N PHE A 1010 27.89 15.24 0.33
CA PHE A 1010 27.89 14.27 -0.76
C PHE A 1010 26.55 14.27 -1.50
N SER A 1011 26.34 15.30 -2.30
CA SER A 1011 25.15 15.52 -3.13
C SER A 1011 25.05 14.50 -4.29
N ILE A 1012 24.09 13.57 -4.21
CA ILE A 1012 24.00 12.45 -5.16
C ILE A 1012 23.53 12.95 -6.53
N GLY A 1013 24.35 12.76 -7.57
CA GLY A 1013 24.07 13.22 -8.92
C GLY A 1013 24.29 14.73 -9.13
N ALA A 1014 24.89 15.45 -8.18
CA ALA A 1014 25.43 16.78 -8.46
C ALA A 1014 26.72 16.68 -9.30
N LYS A 1015 27.08 17.75 -10.00
CA LYS A 1015 28.39 17.87 -10.65
C LYS A 1015 29.48 17.90 -9.56
N LYS A 1016 30.52 17.08 -9.73
CA LYS A 1016 31.75 17.11 -8.92
C LYS A 1016 32.69 18.22 -9.40
#